data_AF-A0A103XRU9-F1
#
_entry.id   AF-A0A103XRU9-F1
#
_cell.length_a   1.000
_cell.length_b   1.000
_cell.length_c   1.000
_cell.angle_alpha   90.00
_cell.angle_beta   90.00
_cell.angle_gamma   90.00
#
_symmetry.space_group_name_H-M   'P 1'
#
loop_
_entity.id
_entity.type
_entity.pdbx_description
1 polymer ?
#
loop_
_entity_poly.entity_id
_entity_poly.type
_entity_poly.pdbx_seq_one_letter_code
_entity_poly.pdbx_strand_id
1 'polypeptide(L)'
;MSGGDARKTARNRIKPSTSTVSGEDHRELRNRKVLRKERGKDQLRILDVNFKLLLGLTVVSSLVALFFIFHSVQFADGDDRLPRVITPFPAPKIMDLEMFQGEHKESLYWGTYRPHLYFGVRARTPKSLVAGLMWLGVKDGRYFMRHFCQDADDLQTYGWNKHNGRDFGHQILIDHGMTLTTSFLKSKVDGSGYGGDWAFRVGVQSEKLNEEMPGSAHLFFYVADEGENALSLGRSVTAIHEKSMLAFGSRLDVGGWELHLKSSDDFEVHHVGLKTPHIHNLSDMVQGILALQVRNFGHLELPDTSDNSPNILVYQISATTPFRADIAFVTGTDIDDAKVEERVNGLTGTSLTNQLHKKENEFDDKFKKIFNQSDKLDSEFAEVGKAAIGNLLGGIGYFYGQSKILFPQPSKHRSGGDSILYWPAELYTAVPSRPFFPRGFLWDEGFHQLLIWRWDMHISLDIIGHWLDLMNIDGWIPREQILGAEALSKVPEEFVAQRPSNGNPPTLFLVLQDVVCGVMRNKFSATESKEISVFFERSFGRLEAWFQWFNTTQSGKHRSSYYWHGRKESQTIFELNPKTLSSGLDDYPRASHPTEEERHLDLRCWMLLAADCMHSILEQLVKKKESGKAYGETAKLLADFDLLNKMHFDKDYGAYLDYGNHTEKVRCLLVLLHIDKSWILEKQLDIISNTSILWTNYGLRSLSKTRNVMKNHKQTGYLWEQYDQKKGNGKGAHPFTGWTSLVLLIMAESYSEC
;
A
#
# COMPACT_ATOMS: atom_id res chain seq x y z
N MET A 1 20.01 -55.53 -11.69
CA MET A 1 19.82 -56.83 -12.35
C MET A 1 18.64 -56.70 -13.31
N SER A 2 18.95 -56.91 -14.61
CA SER A 2 18.09 -57.23 -15.78
C SER A 2 16.71 -56.56 -15.86
N GLY A 3 16.44 -55.62 -16.77
CA GLY A 3 16.51 -55.75 -18.25
C GLY A 3 15.12 -56.18 -18.74
N GLY A 4 14.44 -55.63 -19.74
CA GLY A 4 14.77 -54.76 -20.87
C GLY A 4 13.69 -55.01 -21.95
N ASP A 5 13.47 -54.01 -22.79
CA ASP A 5 12.96 -54.10 -24.17
C ASP A 5 11.46 -54.28 -24.51
N ALA A 6 10.91 -53.13 -24.94
CA ALA A 6 10.64 -52.81 -26.36
C ALA A 6 9.33 -53.27 -27.05
N ARG A 7 8.62 -52.23 -27.50
CA ARG A 7 8.16 -51.95 -28.89
C ARG A 7 7.00 -52.76 -29.51
N LYS A 8 6.06 -51.93 -29.99
CA LYS A 8 5.55 -51.80 -31.37
C LYS A 8 4.25 -52.51 -31.80
N THR A 9 3.28 -51.64 -32.07
CA THR A 9 2.47 -51.53 -33.31
C THR A 9 1.49 -52.64 -33.72
N ALA A 10 0.23 -52.18 -33.79
CA ALA A 10 -0.63 -52.17 -34.97
C ALA A 10 -1.64 -53.30 -35.23
N ARG A 11 -2.78 -52.80 -35.72
CA ARG A 11 -3.75 -53.37 -36.69
C ARG A 11 -5.04 -54.03 -36.19
N ASN A 12 -6.10 -53.50 -36.81
CA ASN A 12 -7.21 -54.18 -37.45
C ASN A 12 -8.28 -54.86 -36.57
N ARG A 13 -9.44 -54.19 -36.53
CA ARG A 13 -10.69 -54.58 -37.21
C ARG A 13 -10.90 -56.09 -37.45
N ILE A 14 -12.02 -56.59 -36.90
CA ILE A 14 -13.14 -57.35 -37.53
C ILE A 14 -13.65 -58.48 -36.60
N LYS A 15 -15.00 -58.47 -36.44
CA LYS A 15 -16.05 -59.51 -36.18
C LYS A 15 -15.66 -61.00 -36.47
N PRO A 16 -16.49 -62.07 -36.31
CA PRO A 16 -17.96 -62.17 -36.10
C PRO A 16 -18.47 -63.39 -35.26
N SER A 17 -19.79 -63.51 -35.15
CA SER A 17 -20.59 -64.76 -35.18
C SER A 17 -22.04 -64.32 -35.49
N THR A 18 -22.91 -64.99 -36.25
CA THR A 18 -22.95 -66.33 -36.85
C THR A 18 -24.12 -66.39 -37.86
N SER A 19 -23.92 -67.18 -38.94
CA SER A 19 -24.89 -68.08 -39.64
C SER A 19 -26.22 -67.55 -40.22
N THR A 20 -26.72 -67.91 -41.40
CA THR A 20 -26.37 -68.91 -42.45
C THR A 20 -27.36 -68.75 -43.64
N VAL A 21 -26.86 -68.90 -44.89
CA VAL A 21 -27.43 -69.63 -46.08
C VAL A 21 -28.76 -69.12 -46.68
N SER A 22 -29.05 -68.99 -47.98
CA SER A 22 -28.60 -69.46 -49.32
C SER A 22 -29.13 -68.40 -50.33
N GLY A 23 -28.67 -68.13 -51.56
CA GLY A 23 -27.97 -68.87 -52.62
C GLY A 23 -28.20 -68.07 -53.92
N GLU A 24 -27.16 -67.99 -54.79
CA GLU A 24 -27.13 -67.89 -56.28
C GLU A 24 -28.21 -67.10 -57.06
N ASP A 25 -27.97 -66.33 -58.13
CA ASP A 25 -26.79 -66.00 -58.94
C ASP A 25 -27.18 -64.86 -59.94
N HIS A 26 -26.19 -64.34 -60.68
CA HIS A 26 -26.29 -63.59 -61.95
C HIS A 26 -26.44 -62.04 -61.99
N ARG A 27 -25.27 -61.39 -62.08
CA ARG A 27 -24.71 -60.64 -63.25
C ARG A 27 -25.56 -59.66 -64.09
N GLU A 28 -24.82 -58.62 -64.53
CA GLU A 28 -25.00 -57.75 -65.72
C GLU A 28 -26.02 -56.60 -65.59
N LEU A 29 -25.90 -55.44 -66.24
CA LEU A 29 -24.81 -54.59 -66.76
C LEU A 29 -25.52 -53.28 -67.20
N ARG A 30 -24.76 -52.20 -67.37
CA ARG A 30 -25.03 -51.08 -68.30
C ARG A 30 -26.14 -50.04 -68.01
N ASN A 31 -25.63 -48.83 -67.70
CA ASN A 31 -25.63 -47.63 -68.55
C ASN A 31 -26.93 -46.93 -69.03
N ARG A 32 -26.85 -45.60 -68.85
CA ARG A 32 -27.29 -44.48 -69.71
C ARG A 32 -28.76 -44.02 -69.64
N LYS A 33 -28.91 -42.85 -69.01
CA LYS A 33 -29.29 -41.54 -69.61
C LYS A 33 -30.48 -41.49 -70.59
N VAL A 34 -31.45 -40.63 -70.24
CA VAL A 34 -32.04 -39.51 -71.05
C VAL A 34 -33.55 -39.55 -71.39
N LEU A 35 -34.17 -38.35 -71.24
CA LEU A 35 -35.37 -37.74 -71.87
C LEU A 35 -36.82 -38.13 -71.47
N ARG A 36 -37.46 -37.23 -70.71
CA ARG A 36 -38.68 -36.42 -71.01
C ARG A 36 -39.73 -37.05 -71.97
N LYS A 37 -40.98 -37.28 -71.50
CA LYS A 37 -42.18 -36.40 -71.64
C LYS A 37 -43.52 -37.18 -71.48
N GLU A 38 -44.42 -36.60 -70.66
CA GLU A 38 -45.91 -36.59 -70.68
C GLU A 38 -46.81 -37.84 -70.51
N ARG A 39 -47.68 -37.71 -69.49
CA ARG A 39 -49.12 -38.03 -69.36
C ARG A 39 -49.59 -39.49 -69.31
N GLY A 40 -50.06 -39.87 -68.12
CA GLY A 40 -51.07 -40.90 -67.89
C GLY A 40 -51.44 -40.94 -66.41
N LYS A 41 -52.72 -40.71 -66.09
CA LYS A 41 -53.28 -40.65 -64.73
C LYS A 41 -53.14 -42.00 -64.03
N ASP A 42 -52.71 -41.99 -62.78
CA ASP A 42 -53.21 -42.93 -61.77
C ASP A 42 -53.18 -42.28 -60.38
N GLN A 43 -54.33 -42.35 -59.73
CA GLN A 43 -54.62 -41.79 -58.42
C GLN A 43 -53.97 -42.65 -57.32
N LEU A 44 -53.19 -42.05 -56.43
CA LEU A 44 -52.79 -42.69 -55.17
C LEU A 44 -53.13 -41.77 -53.99
N ARG A 45 -53.86 -42.39 -53.06
CA ARG A 45 -54.51 -41.82 -51.88
C ARG A 45 -53.52 -41.09 -50.98
N ILE A 46 -53.82 -39.82 -50.71
CA ILE A 46 -53.17 -38.99 -49.69
C ILE A 46 -53.51 -39.59 -48.31
N LEU A 47 -52.47 -39.90 -47.53
CA LEU A 47 -52.59 -40.16 -46.09
C LEU A 47 -53.19 -38.92 -45.43
N ASP A 48 -54.36 -39.12 -44.82
CA ASP A 48 -55.15 -38.12 -44.12
C ASP A 48 -54.41 -37.73 -42.82
N VAL A 49 -53.40 -36.87 -42.95
CA VAL A 49 -52.71 -36.27 -41.80
C VAL A 49 -53.67 -35.27 -41.19
N ASN A 50 -54.24 -35.62 -40.04
CA ASN A 50 -55.16 -34.77 -39.31
C ASN A 50 -54.47 -33.43 -39.00
N PHE A 51 -54.82 -32.40 -39.78
CA PHE A 51 -54.17 -31.10 -39.75
C PHE A 51 -54.23 -30.45 -38.36
N LYS A 52 -55.27 -30.77 -37.57
CA LYS A 52 -55.39 -30.33 -36.17
C LYS A 52 -54.35 -30.98 -35.26
N LEU A 53 -54.01 -32.25 -35.49
CA LEU A 53 -53.00 -32.97 -34.72
C LEU A 53 -51.59 -32.48 -35.07
N LEU A 54 -51.31 -32.25 -36.36
CA LEU A 54 -50.03 -31.71 -36.82
C LEU A 54 -49.82 -30.26 -36.33
N LEU A 55 -50.86 -29.43 -36.38
CA LEU A 55 -50.86 -28.07 -35.83
C LEU A 55 -50.70 -28.09 -34.31
N GLY A 56 -51.37 -29.01 -33.62
CA GLY A 56 -51.21 -29.19 -32.17
C GLY A 56 -49.78 -29.59 -31.78
N LEU A 57 -49.17 -30.54 -32.49
CA LEU A 57 -47.80 -30.98 -32.25
C LEU A 57 -46.77 -29.87 -32.56
N THR A 58 -46.98 -29.08 -33.61
CA THR A 58 -46.10 -27.94 -33.92
C THR A 58 -46.24 -26.82 -32.89
N VAL A 59 -47.45 -26.54 -32.40
CA VAL A 59 -47.65 -25.56 -31.32
C VAL A 59 -47.00 -26.04 -30.02
N VAL A 60 -47.18 -27.30 -29.65
CA VAL A 60 -46.55 -27.86 -28.44
C VAL A 60 -45.03 -27.87 -28.57
N SER A 61 -44.47 -28.30 -29.70
CA SER A 61 -43.03 -28.26 -29.96
C SER A 61 -42.48 -26.82 -29.92
N SER A 62 -43.22 -25.85 -30.47
CA SER A 62 -42.84 -24.44 -30.41
C SER A 62 -42.89 -23.88 -28.99
N LEU A 63 -43.88 -24.27 -28.19
CA LEU A 63 -44.00 -23.88 -26.78
C LEU A 63 -42.90 -24.51 -25.93
N VAL A 64 -42.52 -25.77 -26.21
CA VAL A 64 -41.40 -26.44 -25.55
C VAL A 64 -40.07 -25.80 -25.95
N ALA A 65 -39.88 -25.47 -27.23
CA ALA A 65 -38.70 -24.75 -27.70
C ALA A 65 -38.64 -23.33 -27.09
N LEU A 66 -39.76 -22.61 -27.03
CA LEU A 66 -39.86 -21.33 -26.34
C LEU A 66 -39.61 -21.47 -24.84
N PHE A 67 -40.06 -22.54 -24.20
CA PHE A 67 -39.77 -22.83 -22.79
C PHE A 67 -38.27 -23.05 -22.61
N PHE A 68 -37.62 -23.87 -23.44
CA PHE A 68 -36.17 -24.07 -23.38
C PHE A 68 -35.38 -22.82 -23.74
N ILE A 69 -35.83 -22.00 -24.69
CA ILE A 69 -35.20 -20.70 -25.02
C ILE A 69 -35.38 -19.72 -23.87
N PHE A 70 -36.58 -19.63 -23.28
CA PHE A 70 -36.86 -18.77 -22.13
C PHE A 70 -36.09 -19.23 -20.89
N HIS A 71 -36.00 -20.54 -20.65
CA HIS A 71 -35.13 -21.09 -19.60
C HIS A 71 -33.66 -20.88 -19.93
N SER A 72 -33.21 -21.02 -21.18
CA SER A 72 -31.82 -20.77 -21.56
C SER A 72 -31.46 -19.28 -21.46
N VAL A 73 -32.40 -18.37 -21.71
CA VAL A 73 -32.24 -16.93 -21.51
C VAL A 73 -32.28 -16.59 -20.01
N GLN A 74 -33.15 -17.22 -19.21
CA GLN A 74 -33.15 -17.05 -17.75
C GLN A 74 -31.95 -17.71 -17.06
N PHE A 75 -31.39 -18.79 -17.60
CA PHE A 75 -30.16 -19.42 -17.12
C PHE A 75 -28.90 -18.73 -17.68
N ALA A 76 -28.98 -18.05 -18.83
CA ALA A 76 -27.94 -17.13 -19.30
C ALA A 76 -27.94 -15.80 -18.53
N ASP A 77 -29.08 -15.41 -17.97
CA ASP A 77 -29.22 -14.34 -16.95
C ASP A 77 -28.91 -14.83 -15.52
N GLY A 78 -28.29 -16.00 -15.38
CA GLY A 78 -27.63 -16.43 -14.16
C GLY A 78 -26.38 -15.59 -13.90
N ASP A 79 -26.58 -14.34 -13.45
CA ASP A 79 -25.66 -13.42 -12.76
C ASP A 79 -24.16 -13.78 -12.75
N ASP A 80 -23.54 -13.90 -13.92
CA ASP A 80 -22.08 -13.92 -14.13
C ASP A 80 -21.47 -12.50 -14.03
N ARG A 81 -22.24 -11.52 -13.54
CA ARG A 81 -21.73 -10.17 -13.28
C ARG A 81 -20.94 -10.20 -11.98
N LEU A 82 -19.65 -9.85 -12.07
CA LEU A 82 -18.81 -9.58 -10.90
C LEU A 82 -19.59 -8.73 -9.89
N PRO A 83 -19.62 -9.11 -8.60
CA PRO A 83 -20.28 -8.30 -7.59
C PRO A 83 -19.76 -6.87 -7.65
N ARG A 84 -20.67 -5.88 -7.58
CA ARG A 84 -20.33 -4.45 -7.67
C ARG A 84 -19.19 -4.07 -6.72
N VAL A 85 -19.23 -4.60 -5.50
CA VAL A 85 -18.23 -4.35 -4.47
C VAL A 85 -16.80 -4.68 -4.91
N ILE A 86 -16.60 -5.67 -5.79
CA ILE A 86 -15.29 -6.05 -6.35
C ILE A 86 -15.11 -5.66 -7.83
N THR A 87 -15.95 -4.75 -8.33
CA THR A 87 -15.84 -4.24 -9.70
C THR A 87 -15.11 -2.90 -9.66
N PRO A 88 -13.96 -2.73 -10.34
CA PRO A 88 -13.25 -1.46 -10.39
C PRO A 88 -14.11 -0.32 -10.93
N PHE A 89 -13.82 0.91 -10.49
CA PHE A 89 -14.50 2.10 -11.00
C PHE A 89 -14.32 2.22 -12.54
N PRO A 90 -15.40 2.38 -13.32
CA PRO A 90 -15.37 2.28 -14.78
C PRO A 90 -14.89 3.59 -15.44
N ALA A 91 -13.65 4.01 -15.15
CA ALA A 91 -13.01 5.15 -15.77
C ALA A 91 -11.52 4.87 -16.03
N PRO A 92 -10.88 5.55 -17.02
CA PRO A 92 -9.44 5.44 -17.25
C PRO A 92 -8.66 5.66 -15.96
N LYS A 93 -7.59 4.89 -15.73
CA LYS A 93 -6.82 5.01 -14.49
C LYS A 93 -6.17 6.40 -14.40
N ILE A 94 -6.04 6.89 -13.18
CA ILE A 94 -5.27 8.11 -12.92
C ILE A 94 -3.79 7.83 -13.20
N MET A 95 -3.32 6.63 -12.86
CA MET A 95 -1.93 6.24 -13.11
C MET A 95 -1.55 6.12 -14.59
N ASP A 96 -2.52 6.15 -15.52
CA ASP A 96 -2.25 6.18 -16.97
C ASP A 96 -1.94 7.61 -17.49
N LEU A 97 -1.96 8.64 -16.64
CA LEU A 97 -1.59 10.01 -17.04
C LEU A 97 -0.11 10.11 -17.42
N GLU A 98 0.18 10.93 -18.44
CA GLU A 98 1.55 11.13 -18.95
C GLU A 98 2.53 11.59 -17.87
N MET A 99 2.09 12.41 -16.90
CA MET A 99 2.91 12.88 -15.78
C MET A 99 3.42 11.75 -14.86
N PHE A 100 2.79 10.57 -14.91
CA PHE A 100 3.22 9.39 -14.15
C PHE A 100 3.91 8.33 -15.00
N GLN A 101 4.16 8.62 -16.28
CA GLN A 101 4.86 7.73 -17.21
C GLN A 101 6.29 8.25 -17.48
N GLY A 102 7.03 7.56 -18.36
CA GLY A 102 8.35 7.99 -18.80
C GLY A 102 9.35 8.13 -17.65
N GLU A 103 10.00 9.30 -17.57
CA GLU A 103 11.04 9.59 -16.59
C GLU A 103 10.53 9.53 -15.15
N HIS A 104 9.30 9.96 -14.85
CA HIS A 104 8.77 9.92 -13.48
C HIS A 104 8.62 8.47 -13.00
N LYS A 105 8.05 7.60 -13.85
CA LYS A 105 7.89 6.18 -13.55
C LYS A 105 9.23 5.49 -13.35
N GLU A 106 10.18 5.81 -14.22
CA GLU A 106 11.50 5.20 -14.20
C GLU A 106 12.34 5.69 -13.01
N SER A 107 12.35 7.00 -12.73
CA SER A 107 13.10 7.57 -11.61
C SER A 107 12.60 7.08 -10.26
N LEU A 108 11.33 6.69 -10.14
CA LEU A 108 10.76 6.07 -8.95
C LEU A 108 10.74 4.54 -9.01
N TYR A 109 11.27 3.91 -10.05
CA TYR A 109 11.19 2.46 -10.22
C TYR A 109 11.79 1.72 -9.02
N TRP A 110 13.04 1.99 -8.67
CA TRP A 110 13.68 1.46 -7.45
C TRP A 110 13.46 2.36 -6.25
N GLY A 111 13.32 1.78 -5.05
CA GLY A 111 13.33 2.56 -3.81
C GLY A 111 13.26 1.67 -2.57
N THR A 112 13.34 2.30 -1.41
CA THR A 112 13.25 1.68 -0.08
C THR A 112 11.82 1.25 0.29
N TYR A 113 11.07 0.74 -0.70
CA TYR A 113 9.62 0.58 -0.64
C TYR A 113 9.13 -0.66 0.13
N ARG A 114 9.92 -1.13 1.10
CA ARG A 114 9.57 -2.22 2.03
C ARG A 114 9.63 -1.69 3.47
N PRO A 115 8.71 -0.80 3.87
CA PRO A 115 8.85 0.00 5.10
C PRO A 115 8.84 -0.82 6.40
N HIS A 116 8.27 -2.03 6.37
CA HIS A 116 8.28 -2.99 7.49
C HIS A 116 9.68 -3.56 7.79
N LEU A 117 10.66 -3.42 6.91
CA LEU A 117 12.04 -3.84 7.14
C LEU A 117 12.88 -2.70 7.69
N TYR A 118 13.91 -3.01 8.48
CA TYR A 118 14.90 -2.01 8.89
C TYR A 118 15.61 -1.40 7.68
N PHE A 119 15.95 -2.23 6.70
CA PHE A 119 16.35 -1.80 5.36
C PHE A 119 15.87 -2.82 4.33
N GLY A 120 15.20 -2.33 3.28
CA GLY A 120 14.74 -3.16 2.18
C GLY A 120 14.48 -2.35 0.93
N VAL A 121 14.89 -2.90 -0.21
CA VAL A 121 14.73 -2.28 -1.53
C VAL A 121 13.81 -3.16 -2.37
N ARG A 122 12.92 -2.54 -3.15
CA ARG A 122 12.13 -3.21 -4.18
C ARG A 122 11.90 -2.25 -5.35
N ALA A 123 11.57 -2.81 -6.50
CA ALA A 123 11.04 -2.04 -7.60
C ALA A 123 9.50 -1.92 -7.55
N ARG A 124 8.95 -0.84 -8.12
CA ARG A 124 7.51 -0.59 -8.32
C ARG A 124 6.96 -1.43 -9.48
N THR A 125 6.95 -2.74 -9.27
CA THR A 125 6.40 -3.74 -10.20
C THR A 125 5.79 -4.90 -9.41
N PRO A 126 4.68 -5.52 -9.88
CA PRO A 126 3.96 -6.57 -9.15
C PRO A 126 4.79 -7.76 -8.64
N LYS A 127 5.79 -8.18 -9.41
CA LYS A 127 6.71 -9.28 -9.06
C LYS A 127 8.13 -8.77 -9.20
N SER A 128 8.67 -8.20 -8.13
CA SER A 128 9.93 -7.47 -8.15
C SER A 128 11.13 -8.36 -7.83
N LEU A 129 12.32 -7.87 -8.18
CA LEU A 129 13.53 -8.28 -7.49
C LEU A 129 13.63 -7.43 -6.22
N VAL A 130 13.79 -8.07 -5.08
CA VAL A 130 13.83 -7.42 -3.76
C VAL A 130 15.15 -7.70 -3.07
N ALA A 131 15.63 -6.73 -2.30
CA ALA A 131 16.81 -6.88 -1.45
C ALA A 131 16.52 -6.43 -0.03
N GLY A 132 17.36 -6.82 0.92
CA GLY A 132 17.25 -6.37 2.30
C GLY A 132 18.44 -6.75 3.17
N LEU A 133 18.48 -6.12 4.34
CA LEU A 133 19.50 -6.34 5.36
C LEU A 133 18.90 -7.12 6.54
N MET A 134 19.67 -8.07 7.07
CA MET A 134 19.50 -8.62 8.40
C MET A 134 20.84 -8.51 9.15
N TRP A 135 20.81 -8.62 10.47
CA TRP A 135 22.02 -8.75 11.28
C TRP A 135 21.74 -9.53 12.55
N LEU A 136 22.79 -10.07 13.18
CA LEU A 136 22.67 -10.64 14.52
C LEU A 136 22.88 -9.56 15.57
N GLY A 137 21.81 -9.21 16.29
CA GLY A 137 21.86 -8.42 17.51
C GLY A 137 22.10 -9.31 18.72
N VAL A 138 22.66 -8.73 19.79
CA VAL A 138 22.84 -9.42 21.08
C VAL A 138 21.93 -8.78 22.12
N LYS A 139 21.01 -9.56 22.67
CA LYS A 139 20.10 -9.16 23.76
C LYS A 139 20.15 -10.19 24.87
N ASP A 140 20.40 -9.76 26.10
CA ASP A 140 20.53 -10.64 27.27
C ASP A 140 21.50 -11.82 27.08
N GLY A 141 22.61 -11.59 26.37
CA GLY A 141 23.63 -12.60 26.07
C GLY A 141 23.22 -13.65 25.02
N ARG A 142 22.12 -13.43 24.29
CA ARG A 142 21.66 -14.31 23.20
C ARG A 142 21.62 -13.56 21.88
N TYR A 143 21.93 -14.28 20.80
CA TYR A 143 21.81 -13.77 19.45
C TYR A 143 20.35 -13.76 18.98
N PHE A 144 19.94 -12.66 18.37
CA PHE A 144 18.64 -12.50 17.73
C PHE A 144 18.83 -11.96 16.31
N MET A 145 18.12 -12.54 15.35
CA MET A 145 18.13 -12.05 13.98
C MET A 145 17.22 -10.82 13.87
N ARG A 146 17.80 -9.68 13.48
CA ARG A 146 17.06 -8.45 13.17
C ARG A 146 16.77 -8.40 11.69
N HIS A 147 15.53 -8.11 11.30
CA HIS A 147 15.13 -8.03 9.89
C HIS A 147 13.92 -7.11 9.72
N PHE A 148 12.78 -7.51 10.29
CA PHE A 148 11.58 -6.70 10.37
C PHE A 148 11.68 -5.68 11.52
N CYS A 149 11.14 -4.49 11.34
CA CYS A 149 10.97 -3.53 12.42
C CYS A 149 10.03 -4.13 13.48
N GLN A 150 10.50 -4.30 14.71
CA GLN A 150 9.69 -4.80 15.82
C GLN A 150 10.03 -4.08 17.12
N ASP A 151 9.03 -3.67 17.88
CA ASP A 151 9.23 -3.08 19.22
C ASP A 151 9.93 -4.06 20.18
N ALA A 152 9.67 -5.36 20.01
CA ALA A 152 10.28 -6.42 20.81
C ALA A 152 11.81 -6.49 20.66
N ASP A 153 12.36 -5.94 19.57
CA ASP A 153 13.80 -5.88 19.34
C ASP A 153 14.48 -4.90 20.31
N ASP A 154 13.76 -3.91 20.84
CA ASP A 154 14.23 -2.96 21.87
C ASP A 154 15.49 -2.20 21.45
N LEU A 155 15.51 -1.75 20.18
CA LEU A 155 16.55 -0.85 19.69
C LEU A 155 16.45 0.49 20.43
N GLN A 156 17.59 1.08 20.79
CA GLN A 156 17.63 2.39 21.45
C GLN A 156 17.07 3.48 20.55
N THR A 157 17.39 3.43 19.25
CA THR A 157 16.77 4.27 18.22
C THR A 157 16.94 3.62 16.85
N TYR A 158 16.01 3.88 15.94
CA TYR A 158 16.24 3.67 14.51
C TYR A 158 15.34 4.60 13.68
N GLY A 159 15.82 5.03 12.53
CA GLY A 159 15.01 5.80 11.60
C GLY A 159 15.81 6.51 10.53
N TRP A 160 15.10 6.96 9.50
CA TRP A 160 15.65 7.80 8.46
C TRP A 160 15.81 9.23 8.97
N ASN A 161 17.05 9.61 9.25
CA ASN A 161 17.37 10.99 9.63
C ASN A 161 17.23 11.93 8.43
N LYS A 162 17.55 11.43 7.23
CA LYS A 162 17.39 12.14 5.96
C LYS A 162 16.97 11.15 4.88
N HIS A 163 15.92 11.46 4.14
CA HIS A 163 15.48 10.67 2.99
C HIS A 163 14.71 11.60 2.06
N ASN A 164 15.05 11.62 0.77
CA ASN A 164 14.42 12.58 -0.15
C ASN A 164 13.25 12.00 -0.95
N GLY A 165 12.95 10.71 -0.78
CA GLY A 165 11.86 10.01 -1.47
C GLY A 165 12.17 9.64 -2.92
N ARG A 166 13.34 10.02 -3.44
CA ARG A 166 13.79 9.71 -4.80
C ARG A 166 15.03 8.86 -4.80
N ASP A 167 16.20 9.45 -4.55
CA ASP A 167 17.51 8.87 -4.86
C ASP A 167 18.49 8.85 -3.68
N PHE A 168 18.10 9.32 -2.49
CA PHE A 168 18.96 9.39 -1.32
C PHE A 168 18.23 9.05 -0.02
N GLY A 169 18.91 8.27 0.82
CA GLY A 169 18.50 7.98 2.19
C GLY A 169 19.71 7.79 3.11
N HIS A 170 19.58 8.24 4.35
CA HIS A 170 20.52 8.03 5.44
C HIS A 170 19.75 7.73 6.73
N GLN A 171 20.06 6.58 7.33
CA GLN A 171 19.42 6.05 8.52
C GLN A 171 20.47 5.61 9.53
N ILE A 172 20.17 5.84 10.80
CA ILE A 172 20.95 5.36 11.95
C ILE A 172 20.10 4.34 12.70
N LEU A 173 20.72 3.26 13.15
CA LEU A 173 20.13 2.24 14.02
C LEU A 173 21.10 1.96 15.18
N ILE A 174 20.60 1.93 16.41
CA ILE A 174 21.39 1.63 17.60
C ILE A 174 20.77 0.43 18.31
N ASP A 175 21.47 -0.71 18.26
CA ASP A 175 21.07 -2.00 18.81
C ASP A 175 22.05 -2.40 19.92
N HIS A 176 21.67 -2.15 21.19
CA HIS A 176 22.40 -2.63 22.37
C HIS A 176 23.93 -2.36 22.35
N GLY A 177 24.36 -1.14 22.00
CA GLY A 177 25.78 -0.74 21.94
C GLY A 177 26.43 -0.92 20.56
N MET A 178 25.73 -1.52 19.59
CA MET A 178 26.13 -1.57 18.19
C MET A 178 25.37 -0.50 17.38
N THR A 179 26.09 0.39 16.71
CA THR A 179 25.55 1.41 15.82
C THR A 179 25.73 1.00 14.37
N LEU A 180 24.61 0.89 13.64
CA LEU A 180 24.57 0.70 12.20
C LEU A 180 24.19 2.01 11.52
N THR A 181 25.02 2.44 10.59
CA THR A 181 24.75 3.58 9.71
C THR A 181 24.49 3.07 8.31
N THR A 182 23.25 3.21 7.85
CA THR A 182 22.83 2.74 6.52
C THR A 182 22.55 3.91 5.58
N SER A 183 23.17 3.90 4.41
CA SER A 183 22.93 4.89 3.36
C SER A 183 22.50 4.23 2.05
N PHE A 184 21.58 4.87 1.34
CA PHE A 184 21.05 4.45 0.04
C PHE A 184 21.25 5.55 -0.99
N LEU A 185 21.72 5.18 -2.18
CA LEU A 185 21.90 6.08 -3.31
C LEU A 185 21.39 5.42 -4.59
N LYS A 186 20.63 6.14 -5.41
CA LYS A 186 20.38 5.75 -6.81
C LYS A 186 21.19 6.60 -7.77
N SER A 187 21.60 6.00 -8.87
CA SER A 187 22.29 6.68 -9.96
C SER A 187 21.80 6.12 -11.29
N LYS A 188 21.54 7.01 -12.26
CA LYS A 188 21.23 6.62 -13.63
C LYS A 188 22.27 7.26 -14.54
N VAL A 189 23.04 6.42 -15.23
CA VAL A 189 24.10 6.83 -16.16
C VAL A 189 23.93 6.12 -17.49
N ASP A 190 24.71 6.52 -18.49
CA ASP A 190 24.69 5.86 -19.80
C ASP A 190 25.02 4.37 -19.67
N GLY A 191 24.16 3.52 -20.23
CA GLY A 191 24.26 2.07 -20.13
C GLY A 191 23.54 1.44 -18.94
N SER A 192 23.01 2.22 -17.98
CA SER A 192 22.09 1.68 -16.98
C SER A 192 20.80 1.17 -17.63
N GLY A 193 20.28 0.07 -17.11
CA GLY A 193 18.97 -0.47 -17.48
C GLY A 193 17.83 0.41 -16.93
N TYR A 194 16.60 -0.07 -17.13
CA TYR A 194 15.41 0.64 -16.65
C TYR A 194 15.46 0.86 -15.14
N GLY A 195 15.26 2.10 -14.70
CA GLY A 195 15.28 2.47 -13.29
C GLY A 195 16.66 2.77 -12.70
N GLY A 196 17.72 2.57 -13.48
CA GLY A 196 19.09 2.88 -13.06
C GLY A 196 19.71 1.86 -12.10
N ASP A 197 20.84 2.27 -11.55
CA ASP A 197 21.66 1.52 -10.61
C ASP A 197 21.46 2.06 -9.19
N TRP A 198 21.81 1.27 -8.18
CA TRP A 198 21.75 1.72 -6.79
C TRP A 198 22.88 1.17 -5.93
N ALA A 199 23.20 1.90 -4.87
CA ALA A 199 24.19 1.52 -3.88
C ALA A 199 23.57 1.54 -2.48
N PHE A 200 23.97 0.55 -1.68
CA PHE A 200 23.71 0.48 -0.27
C PHE A 200 25.04 0.43 0.47
N ARG A 201 25.23 1.34 1.44
CA ARG A 201 26.39 1.36 2.33
C ARG A 201 25.95 1.10 3.75
N VAL A 202 26.64 0.18 4.42
CA VAL A 202 26.48 -0.06 5.85
C VAL A 202 27.82 0.17 6.55
N GLY A 203 27.80 1.05 7.55
CA GLY A 203 28.90 1.20 8.50
C GLY A 203 28.48 0.58 9.83
N VAL A 204 29.37 -0.19 10.45
CA VAL A 204 29.13 -0.80 11.76
C VAL A 204 30.17 -0.31 12.74
N GLN A 205 29.71 0.16 13.89
CA GLN A 205 30.55 0.58 15.00
C GLN A 205 30.01 -0.09 16.28
N SER A 206 30.89 -0.58 17.14
CA SER A 206 30.53 -1.10 18.46
C SER A 206 31.14 -0.23 19.53
N GLU A 207 30.37 0.13 20.55
CA GLU A 207 30.92 0.65 21.79
C GLU A 207 31.74 -0.45 22.44
N LYS A 208 33.01 -0.17 22.76
CA LYS A 208 33.90 -1.16 23.39
C LYS A 208 33.38 -1.45 24.81
N LEU A 209 32.80 -2.64 25.01
CA LEU A 209 32.39 -3.11 26.33
C LEU A 209 33.58 -3.54 27.21
N ASN A 210 34.74 -3.89 26.61
CA ASN A 210 36.05 -4.11 27.27
C ASN A 210 37.19 -4.20 26.23
N GLU A 211 38.46 -4.00 26.63
CA GLU A 211 39.64 -4.04 25.74
C GLU A 211 40.02 -5.44 25.22
N GLU A 212 39.46 -6.52 25.78
CA GLU A 212 39.90 -7.90 25.51
C GLU A 212 39.11 -8.66 24.43
N MET A 213 38.00 -8.13 23.90
CA MET A 213 37.29 -8.75 22.77
C MET A 213 36.80 -7.71 21.75
N PRO A 214 37.44 -7.60 20.56
CA PRO A 214 36.84 -6.89 19.43
C PRO A 214 35.53 -7.58 19.07
N GLY A 215 34.40 -6.87 19.15
CA GLY A 215 33.11 -7.42 18.75
C GLY A 215 33.11 -7.68 17.24
N SER A 216 32.97 -8.94 16.84
CA SER A 216 32.61 -9.29 15.46
C SER A 216 31.15 -8.97 15.23
N ALA A 217 30.82 -8.39 14.06
CA ALA A 217 29.43 -8.23 13.65
C ALA A 217 29.15 -9.11 12.43
N HIS A 218 27.94 -9.67 12.40
CA HIS A 218 27.47 -10.56 11.34
C HIS A 218 26.28 -9.90 10.66
N LEU A 219 26.49 -9.44 9.42
CA LEU A 219 25.45 -8.88 8.57
C LEU A 219 24.99 -9.92 7.56
N PHE A 220 23.73 -9.88 7.15
CA PHE A 220 23.19 -10.73 6.10
C PHE A 220 22.53 -9.85 5.06
N PHE A 221 23.04 -9.88 3.84
CA PHE A 221 22.41 -9.18 2.72
C PHE A 221 21.83 -10.20 1.76
N TYR A 222 20.57 -10.01 1.37
CA TYR A 222 19.91 -10.92 0.45
C TYR A 222 19.38 -10.21 -0.78
N VAL A 223 19.27 -10.98 -1.86
CA VAL A 223 18.52 -10.65 -3.06
C VAL A 223 17.56 -11.80 -3.37
N ALA A 224 16.31 -11.48 -3.72
CA ALA A 224 15.26 -12.44 -3.99
C ALA A 224 14.39 -12.01 -5.17
N ASP A 225 13.99 -12.95 -6.03
CA ASP A 225 13.02 -12.70 -7.10
C ASP A 225 11.61 -13.16 -6.67
N GLU A 226 10.68 -12.22 -6.51
CA GLU A 226 9.27 -12.49 -6.14
C GLU A 226 8.52 -13.25 -7.24
N GLY A 227 9.02 -13.26 -8.48
CA GLY A 227 8.53 -14.07 -9.58
C GLY A 227 9.11 -15.49 -9.62
N GLU A 228 9.90 -15.87 -8.62
CA GLU A 228 10.53 -17.18 -8.48
C GLU A 228 11.53 -17.53 -9.60
N ASN A 229 12.01 -16.53 -10.35
CA ASN A 229 13.06 -16.73 -11.33
C ASN A 229 14.37 -17.15 -10.64
N ALA A 230 15.14 -18.00 -11.29
CA ALA A 230 16.42 -18.47 -10.76
C ALA A 230 17.47 -17.34 -10.78
N LEU A 231 18.21 -17.22 -9.69
CA LEU A 231 19.33 -16.32 -9.49
C LEU A 231 20.64 -17.10 -9.64
N SER A 232 21.68 -16.42 -10.14
CA SER A 232 23.00 -17.04 -10.32
C SER A 232 24.00 -16.50 -9.30
N LEU A 233 24.77 -17.41 -8.71
CA LEU A 233 25.91 -17.09 -7.84
C LEU A 233 27.09 -16.56 -8.67
N GLY A 234 27.72 -15.49 -8.20
CA GLY A 234 28.89 -14.88 -8.81
C GLY A 234 30.15 -15.73 -8.64
N ARG A 235 31.11 -15.57 -9.57
CA ARG A 235 32.35 -16.34 -9.63
C ARG A 235 33.49 -15.67 -8.85
N SER A 236 33.37 -15.44 -7.54
CA SER A 236 34.51 -15.24 -6.60
C SER A 236 34.00 -14.84 -5.22
N VAL A 237 33.90 -15.79 -4.29
CA VAL A 237 33.74 -15.48 -2.85
C VAL A 237 35.06 -15.68 -2.10
N THR A 238 36.00 -16.44 -2.66
CA THR A 238 37.23 -16.88 -1.97
C THR A 238 38.41 -15.90 -2.03
N ALA A 239 38.29 -14.76 -2.73
CA ALA A 239 39.32 -13.71 -2.75
C ALA A 239 38.66 -12.33 -2.94
N ILE A 240 38.40 -11.63 -1.83
CA ILE A 240 37.63 -10.37 -1.79
C ILE A 240 38.41 -9.16 -2.36
N HIS A 241 39.67 -9.33 -2.76
CA HIS A 241 40.51 -8.16 -2.99
C HIS A 241 40.38 -7.40 -4.30
N GLU A 242 39.73 -7.89 -5.37
CA GLU A 242 39.64 -7.07 -6.59
C GLU A 242 38.30 -7.14 -7.36
N LYS A 243 37.56 -8.26 -7.35
CA LYS A 243 36.25 -8.40 -8.05
C LYS A 243 35.29 -9.33 -7.32
N SER A 244 34.47 -8.81 -6.40
CA SER A 244 33.49 -9.62 -5.64
C SER A 244 32.07 -9.40 -6.15
N MET A 245 31.82 -9.88 -7.38
CA MET A 245 30.45 -10.07 -7.86
C MET A 245 29.81 -11.17 -7.01
N LEU A 246 28.78 -10.82 -6.24
CA LEU A 246 28.04 -11.74 -5.40
C LEU A 246 27.01 -12.52 -6.21
N ALA A 247 26.15 -11.81 -6.94
CA ALA A 247 25.04 -12.41 -7.68
C ALA A 247 24.83 -11.72 -9.02
N PHE A 248 24.24 -12.45 -9.96
CA PHE A 248 23.79 -11.88 -11.23
C PHE A 248 22.53 -12.59 -11.73
N GLY A 249 21.86 -11.94 -12.68
CA GLY A 249 20.69 -12.47 -13.33
C GLY A 249 20.24 -11.59 -14.48
N SER A 250 19.09 -11.89 -15.06
CA SER A 250 18.48 -11.05 -16.08
C SER A 250 16.97 -11.03 -15.88
N ARG A 251 16.35 -9.89 -16.13
CA ARG A 251 14.90 -9.72 -16.11
C ARG A 251 14.43 -8.90 -17.30
N LEU A 252 13.16 -9.09 -17.67
CA LEU A 252 12.55 -8.39 -18.81
C LEU A 252 12.47 -6.87 -18.61
N ASP A 253 12.35 -6.41 -17.37
CA ASP A 253 12.21 -5.00 -17.03
C ASP A 253 13.57 -4.27 -16.99
N VAL A 254 14.56 -4.81 -16.29
CA VAL A 254 15.86 -4.14 -16.06
C VAL A 254 17.02 -4.66 -16.93
N GLY A 255 16.81 -5.73 -17.70
CA GLY A 255 17.86 -6.43 -18.43
C GLY A 255 18.74 -7.28 -17.51
N GLY A 256 19.96 -7.58 -17.97
CA GLY A 256 21.03 -8.16 -17.16
C GLY A 256 21.37 -7.27 -15.96
N TRP A 257 21.59 -7.87 -14.81
CA TRP A 257 21.96 -7.16 -13.59
C TRP A 257 22.99 -7.94 -12.79
N GLU A 258 23.77 -7.20 -11.99
CA GLU A 258 24.80 -7.73 -11.11
C GLU A 258 24.76 -7.04 -9.74
N LEU A 259 25.08 -7.81 -8.70
CA LEU A 259 25.23 -7.37 -7.33
C LEU A 259 26.69 -7.55 -6.92
N HIS A 260 27.32 -6.48 -6.44
CA HIS A 260 28.74 -6.43 -6.08
C HIS A 260 28.90 -6.04 -4.61
N LEU A 261 29.87 -6.64 -3.95
CA LEU A 261 30.35 -6.24 -2.63
C LEU A 261 31.75 -5.63 -2.78
N LYS A 262 31.95 -4.43 -2.23
CA LYS A 262 33.26 -3.78 -2.21
C LYS A 262 33.53 -3.21 -0.83
N SER A 263 34.75 -3.38 -0.36
CA SER A 263 35.25 -2.72 0.84
C SER A 263 36.78 -2.72 0.88
N SER A 264 37.33 -1.84 1.72
CA SER A 264 38.73 -1.81 2.12
C SER A 264 39.02 -2.70 3.33
N ASP A 265 38.00 -3.14 4.06
CA ASP A 265 38.14 -4.00 5.24
C ASP A 265 38.13 -5.48 4.81
N ASP A 266 38.74 -6.35 5.61
CA ASP A 266 38.75 -7.79 5.38
C ASP A 266 37.45 -8.42 5.90
N PHE A 267 36.76 -9.15 5.03
CA PHE A 267 35.50 -9.84 5.36
C PHE A 267 35.62 -11.34 5.21
N GLU A 268 34.92 -12.06 6.07
CA GLU A 268 34.53 -13.45 5.82
C GLU A 268 33.12 -13.44 5.23
N VAL A 269 32.98 -14.02 4.04
CA VAL A 269 31.71 -14.06 3.31
C VAL A 269 31.28 -15.51 3.11
N HIS A 270 30.11 -15.84 3.65
CA HIS A 270 29.46 -17.12 3.43
C HIS A 270 28.10 -16.91 2.78
N HIS A 271 27.57 -17.94 2.12
CA HIS A 271 26.31 -17.81 1.39
C HIS A 271 25.36 -18.99 1.56
N VAL A 272 24.08 -18.74 1.28
CA VAL A 272 23.10 -19.79 1.03
C VAL A 272 22.15 -19.40 -0.10
N GLY A 273 21.92 -20.33 -1.02
CA GLY A 273 20.90 -20.21 -2.07
C GLY A 273 19.66 -21.03 -1.71
N LEU A 274 18.49 -20.39 -1.74
CA LEU A 274 17.21 -20.99 -1.32
C LEU A 274 16.18 -20.94 -2.45
N LYS A 275 15.38 -21.99 -2.57
CA LYS A 275 14.19 -22.03 -3.44
C LYS A 275 12.90 -22.05 -2.64
N THR A 276 12.19 -20.92 -2.57
CA THR A 276 10.90 -20.82 -1.87
C THR A 276 10.04 -19.66 -2.39
N PRO A 277 8.70 -19.82 -2.44
CA PRO A 277 7.78 -18.70 -2.70
C PRO A 277 7.54 -17.84 -1.44
N HIS A 278 7.97 -18.28 -0.26
CA HIS A 278 7.63 -17.65 1.03
C HIS A 278 8.70 -16.66 1.51
N ILE A 279 9.01 -15.63 0.70
CA ILE A 279 10.04 -14.62 1.01
C ILE A 279 9.78 -13.89 2.34
N HIS A 280 8.51 -13.75 2.75
CA HIS A 280 8.11 -13.14 4.02
C HIS A 280 8.60 -13.88 5.27
N ASN A 281 9.00 -15.16 5.15
CA ASN A 281 9.53 -15.97 6.26
C ASN A 281 11.06 -16.13 6.20
N LEU A 282 11.76 -15.30 5.41
CA LEU A 282 13.18 -15.51 5.12
C LEU A 282 14.07 -15.47 6.38
N SER A 283 13.81 -14.57 7.32
CA SER A 283 14.61 -14.49 8.56
C SER A 283 14.51 -15.77 9.40
N ASP A 284 13.31 -16.33 9.55
CA ASP A 284 13.13 -17.61 10.26
C ASP A 284 13.89 -18.76 9.58
N MET A 285 13.91 -18.78 8.25
CA MET A 285 14.66 -19.77 7.48
C MET A 285 16.17 -19.63 7.68
N VAL A 286 16.71 -18.41 7.57
CA VAL A 286 18.15 -18.15 7.77
C VAL A 286 18.56 -18.46 9.21
N GLN A 287 17.76 -18.06 10.19
CA GLN A 287 18.00 -18.37 11.60
C GLN A 287 17.98 -19.89 11.87
N GLY A 288 17.06 -20.63 11.26
CA GLY A 288 17.01 -22.09 11.34
C GLY A 288 18.27 -22.75 10.76
N ILE A 289 18.77 -22.24 9.62
CA ILE A 289 20.01 -22.73 8.99
C ILE A 289 21.21 -22.49 9.90
N LEU A 290 21.36 -21.28 10.44
CA LEU A 290 22.45 -20.95 11.38
C LEU A 290 22.40 -21.81 12.64
N ALA A 291 21.21 -22.04 13.20
CA ALA A 291 21.05 -22.90 14.37
C ALA A 291 21.50 -24.34 14.10
N LEU A 292 21.27 -24.87 12.90
CA LEU A 292 21.77 -26.18 12.48
C LEU A 292 23.30 -26.19 12.32
N GLN A 293 23.88 -25.13 11.75
CA GLN A 293 25.34 -25.00 11.59
C GLN A 293 26.05 -24.95 12.94
N VAL A 294 25.56 -24.13 13.87
CA VAL A 294 26.08 -24.07 15.25
C VAL A 294 25.95 -25.41 15.95
N ARG A 295 24.81 -26.10 15.81
CA ARG A 295 24.58 -27.40 16.47
C ARG A 295 25.49 -28.51 15.92
N ASN A 296 25.72 -28.55 14.62
CA ASN A 296 26.44 -29.64 13.96
C ASN A 296 27.94 -29.43 13.91
N PHE A 297 28.38 -28.17 13.74
CA PHE A 297 29.78 -27.83 13.47
C PHE A 297 30.36 -26.81 14.47
N GLY A 298 29.53 -26.16 15.29
CA GLY A 298 30.00 -25.14 16.23
C GLY A 298 30.33 -23.79 15.59
N HIS A 299 29.99 -23.60 14.32
CA HIS A 299 30.24 -22.37 13.56
C HIS A 299 28.97 -21.53 13.42
N LEU A 300 29.09 -20.22 13.59
CA LEU A 300 28.02 -19.24 13.36
C LEU A 300 28.12 -18.69 11.93
N GLU A 301 28.16 -19.59 10.96
CA GLU A 301 28.40 -19.30 9.55
C GLU A 301 27.33 -19.97 8.67
N LEU A 302 27.04 -19.37 7.53
CA LEU A 302 26.21 -20.01 6.50
C LEU A 302 26.98 -21.17 5.83
N PRO A 303 26.28 -22.20 5.34
CA PRO A 303 26.89 -23.47 4.89
C PRO A 303 27.64 -23.42 3.56
N ASP A 304 27.62 -22.30 2.83
CA ASP A 304 28.14 -22.20 1.45
C ASP A 304 27.49 -23.21 0.48
N THR A 305 26.17 -23.36 0.60
CA THR A 305 25.36 -24.27 -0.23
C THR A 305 24.28 -23.53 -0.98
N SER A 306 23.88 -24.05 -2.13
CA SER A 306 22.75 -23.53 -2.89
C SER A 306 21.82 -24.63 -3.34
N ASP A 307 20.52 -24.42 -3.17
CA ASP A 307 19.48 -25.19 -3.82
C ASP A 307 19.64 -25.15 -5.35
N ASN A 308 19.04 -26.11 -6.04
CA ASN A 308 18.95 -26.07 -7.50
C ASN A 308 18.03 -24.92 -7.94
N SER A 309 18.54 -24.02 -8.77
CA SER A 309 17.79 -22.86 -9.31
C SER A 309 17.20 -21.95 -8.22
N PRO A 310 18.03 -21.43 -7.30
CA PRO A 310 17.56 -20.67 -6.15
C PRO A 310 16.91 -19.36 -6.62
N ASN A 311 15.80 -18.95 -6.04
CA ASN A 311 15.22 -17.62 -6.28
C ASN A 311 15.62 -16.61 -5.20
N ILE A 312 16.36 -17.04 -4.18
CA ILE A 312 16.85 -16.21 -3.09
C ILE A 312 18.32 -16.55 -2.86
N LEU A 313 19.17 -15.54 -2.77
CA LEU A 313 20.56 -15.67 -2.36
C LEU A 313 20.77 -14.80 -1.12
N VAL A 314 21.31 -15.39 -0.06
CA VAL A 314 21.65 -14.71 1.20
C VAL A 314 23.15 -14.79 1.41
N TYR A 315 23.79 -13.67 1.68
CA TYR A 315 25.23 -13.56 1.97
C TYR A 315 25.42 -13.09 3.39
N GLN A 316 26.10 -13.89 4.20
CA GLN A 316 26.61 -13.49 5.50
C GLN A 316 27.95 -12.78 5.30
N ILE A 317 28.09 -11.58 5.84
CA ILE A 317 29.27 -10.73 5.81
C ILE A 317 29.70 -10.52 7.26
N SER A 318 30.83 -11.11 7.63
CA SER A 318 31.36 -11.07 9.00
C SER A 318 32.69 -10.32 9.02
N ALA A 319 32.85 -9.39 9.96
CA ALA A 319 34.10 -8.66 10.19
C ALA A 319 34.21 -8.12 11.61
N THR A 320 35.43 -7.79 12.03
CA THR A 320 35.72 -7.10 13.30
C THR A 320 35.33 -5.63 13.21
N THR A 321 34.61 -5.12 14.22
CA THR A 321 34.19 -3.71 14.24
C THR A 321 35.32 -2.76 14.66
N PRO A 322 35.37 -1.51 14.14
CA PRO A 322 34.46 -0.94 13.14
C PRO A 322 34.82 -1.34 11.70
N PHE A 323 33.82 -1.44 10.83
CA PHE A 323 34.01 -1.68 9.40
C PHE A 323 32.94 -0.99 8.55
N ARG A 324 33.16 -0.95 7.23
CA ARG A 324 32.20 -0.45 6.25
C ARG A 324 32.09 -1.41 5.07
N ALA A 325 30.87 -1.68 4.61
CA ALA A 325 30.61 -2.47 3.41
C ALA A 325 29.76 -1.70 2.41
N ASP A 326 30.17 -1.70 1.14
CA ASP A 326 29.42 -1.12 0.03
C ASP A 326 28.87 -2.23 -0.86
N ILE A 327 27.57 -2.18 -1.09
CA ILE A 327 26.85 -3.09 -1.98
C ILE A 327 26.34 -2.28 -3.16
N ALA A 328 26.84 -2.60 -4.35
CA ALA A 328 26.44 -1.93 -5.60
C ALA A 328 25.61 -2.89 -6.44
N PHE A 329 24.42 -2.44 -6.86
CA PHE A 329 23.57 -3.13 -7.80
C PHE A 329 23.53 -2.36 -9.11
N VAL A 330 23.90 -3.04 -10.19
CA VAL A 330 24.08 -2.44 -11.50
C VAL A 330 23.25 -3.20 -12.54
N THR A 331 22.59 -2.46 -13.42
CA THR A 331 21.60 -2.95 -14.40
C THR A 331 22.09 -2.73 -15.84
N GLY A 332 21.48 -3.39 -16.82
CA GLY A 332 21.90 -3.30 -18.22
C GLY A 332 23.29 -3.89 -18.47
N THR A 333 23.66 -4.96 -17.76
CA THR A 333 25.02 -5.55 -17.83
C THR A 333 25.27 -6.41 -19.08
N ASP A 334 24.26 -6.61 -19.92
CA ASP A 334 24.36 -7.45 -21.14
C ASP A 334 25.25 -6.84 -22.26
N ILE A 335 25.79 -5.63 -22.06
CA ILE A 335 26.38 -4.82 -23.14
C ILE A 335 27.91 -4.76 -23.09
N ASP A 336 28.51 -4.37 -21.95
CA ASP A 336 29.94 -4.04 -21.86
C ASP A 336 30.49 -4.13 -20.41
N ASP A 337 31.27 -5.17 -20.12
CA ASP A 337 31.86 -5.44 -18.80
C ASP A 337 32.74 -4.30 -18.28
N ALA A 338 33.45 -3.57 -19.15
CA ALA A 338 34.34 -2.49 -18.72
C ALA A 338 33.53 -1.30 -18.18
N LYS A 339 32.38 -1.02 -18.79
CA LYS A 339 31.44 -0.01 -18.29
C LYS A 339 30.79 -0.44 -17.00
N VAL A 340 30.51 -1.73 -16.82
CA VAL A 340 29.97 -2.25 -15.57
C VAL A 340 30.95 -1.99 -14.41
N GLU A 341 32.23 -2.29 -14.60
CA GLU A 341 33.27 -2.04 -13.59
C GLU A 341 33.43 -0.55 -13.25
N GLU A 342 33.40 0.33 -14.24
CA GLU A 342 33.41 1.79 -14.03
C GLU A 342 32.24 2.26 -13.15
N ARG A 343 31.02 1.78 -13.43
CA ARG A 343 29.83 2.13 -12.64
C ARG A 343 29.88 1.57 -11.22
N VAL A 344 30.35 0.34 -11.04
CA VAL A 344 30.56 -0.25 -9.71
C VAL A 344 31.55 0.59 -8.90
N ASN A 345 32.66 1.02 -9.50
CA ASN A 345 33.62 1.92 -8.86
C ASN A 345 33.00 3.30 -8.57
N GLY A 346 32.14 3.80 -9.46
CA GLY A 346 31.34 5.00 -9.24
C GLY A 346 30.39 4.90 -8.05
N LEU A 347 29.86 3.71 -7.76
CA LEU A 347 28.89 3.42 -6.70
C LEU A 347 29.51 2.90 -5.40
N THR A 348 30.84 2.89 -5.28
CA THR A 348 31.54 2.37 -4.08
C THR A 348 32.67 3.30 -3.63
N GLY A 349 33.24 3.03 -2.45
CA GLY A 349 34.44 3.70 -1.94
C GLY A 349 34.31 5.23 -1.80
N THR A 350 35.33 5.95 -2.25
CA THR A 350 35.40 7.42 -2.17
C THR A 350 34.36 8.09 -3.07
N SER A 351 34.08 7.52 -4.25
CA SER A 351 33.08 8.06 -5.18
C SER A 351 31.68 8.07 -4.54
N LEU A 352 31.27 6.95 -3.94
CA LEU A 352 30.00 6.87 -3.20
C LEU A 352 29.96 7.87 -2.05
N THR A 353 31.07 8.05 -1.32
CA THR A 353 31.16 9.02 -0.21
C THR A 353 30.86 10.44 -0.70
N ASN A 354 31.46 10.86 -1.81
CA ASN A 354 31.26 12.19 -2.37
C ASN A 354 29.83 12.39 -2.86
N GLN A 355 29.23 11.38 -3.49
CA GLN A 355 27.85 11.45 -3.98
C GLN A 355 26.84 11.50 -2.84
N LEU A 356 27.02 10.69 -1.78
CA LEU A 356 26.18 10.74 -0.58
C LEU A 356 26.27 12.12 0.08
N HIS A 357 27.46 12.69 0.23
CA HIS A 357 27.64 14.01 0.84
C HIS A 357 27.02 15.13 -0.01
N LYS A 358 27.08 15.01 -1.35
CA LYS A 358 26.39 15.93 -2.26
C LYS A 358 24.88 15.87 -2.06
N LYS A 359 24.30 14.66 -2.03
CA LYS A 359 22.86 14.43 -1.84
C LYS A 359 22.36 14.87 -0.47
N GLU A 360 23.18 14.69 0.55
CA GLU A 360 22.92 15.18 1.89
C GLU A 360 22.82 16.71 1.92
N ASN A 361 23.76 17.41 1.26
CA ASN A 361 23.70 18.87 1.13
C ASN A 361 22.46 19.32 0.34
N GLU A 362 22.14 18.65 -0.78
CA GLU A 362 20.92 18.91 -1.57
C GLU A 362 19.63 18.77 -0.72
N PHE A 363 19.58 17.75 0.13
CA PHE A 363 18.47 17.54 1.07
C PHE A 363 18.39 18.67 2.10
N ASP A 364 19.52 19.04 2.71
CA ASP A 364 19.57 20.08 3.74
C ASP A 364 19.19 21.47 3.18
N ASP A 365 19.66 21.80 1.97
CA ASP A 365 19.31 23.03 1.26
C ASP A 365 17.81 23.08 0.93
N LYS A 366 17.25 21.97 0.43
CA LYS A 366 15.82 21.84 0.14
C LYS A 366 14.98 21.96 1.40
N PHE A 367 15.38 21.31 2.49
CA PHE A 367 14.71 21.41 3.79
C PHE A 367 14.68 22.86 4.28
N LYS A 368 15.83 23.56 4.23
CA LYS A 368 15.91 24.97 4.63
C LYS A 368 15.00 25.84 3.77
N LYS A 369 14.99 25.64 2.46
CA LYS A 369 14.16 26.41 1.50
C LYS A 369 12.67 26.23 1.74
N ILE A 370 12.21 25.04 2.13
CA ILE A 370 10.77 24.76 2.29
C ILE A 370 10.30 25.16 3.69
N PHE A 371 11.02 24.75 4.74
CA PHE A 371 10.52 24.82 6.11
C PHE A 371 11.19 25.89 6.98
N ASN A 372 12.36 26.41 6.59
CA ASN A 372 13.12 27.38 7.40
C ASN A 372 13.42 28.69 6.65
N GLN A 373 12.44 29.24 5.94
CA GLN A 373 12.62 30.46 5.12
C GLN A 373 12.93 31.72 5.94
N SER A 374 12.59 31.73 7.23
CA SER A 374 12.77 32.89 8.11
C SER A 374 13.91 32.74 9.11
N ASP A 375 14.72 31.68 9.02
CA ASP A 375 15.77 31.30 9.99
C ASP A 375 15.27 31.28 11.45
N LYS A 376 13.96 31.09 11.65
CA LYS A 376 13.31 31.05 12.97
C LYS A 376 13.43 29.69 13.65
N LEU A 377 13.79 28.64 12.91
CA LEU A 377 13.96 27.29 13.47
C LEU A 377 15.35 27.16 14.11
N ASP A 378 15.37 26.95 15.42
CA ASP A 378 16.53 26.48 16.20
C ASP A 378 17.13 25.19 15.61
N SER A 379 18.41 24.94 15.88
CA SER A 379 19.13 23.75 15.40
C SER A 379 18.46 22.46 15.88
N GLU A 380 17.99 22.43 17.14
CA GLU A 380 17.25 21.27 17.67
C GLU A 380 15.93 21.02 16.91
N PHE A 381 15.23 22.08 16.49
CA PHE A 381 14.01 21.92 15.67
C PHE A 381 14.34 21.37 14.28
N ALA A 382 15.45 21.84 13.68
CA ALA A 382 15.87 21.37 12.37
C ALA A 382 16.19 19.87 12.39
N GLU A 383 16.84 19.36 13.44
CA GLU A 383 17.13 17.92 13.58
C GLU A 383 15.86 17.07 13.63
N VAL A 384 14.92 17.42 14.52
CA VAL A 384 13.63 16.70 14.64
C VAL A 384 12.80 16.82 13.37
N GLY A 385 12.80 18.00 12.73
CA GLY A 385 12.10 18.24 11.47
C GLY A 385 12.64 17.42 10.31
N LYS A 386 13.98 17.31 10.18
CA LYS A 386 14.63 16.45 9.18
C LYS A 386 14.31 14.98 9.42
N ALA A 387 14.34 14.52 10.67
CA ALA A 387 13.95 13.16 11.04
C ALA A 387 12.46 12.88 10.76
N ALA A 388 11.56 13.85 10.98
CA ALA A 388 10.14 13.72 10.69
C ALA A 388 9.88 13.50 9.20
N ILE A 389 10.39 14.38 8.33
CA ILE A 389 10.21 14.25 6.88
C ILE A 389 11.01 13.07 6.30
N GLY A 390 12.22 12.81 6.82
CA GLY A 390 13.06 11.69 6.42
C GLY A 390 12.39 10.34 6.70
N ASN A 391 11.85 10.14 7.90
CA ASN A 391 11.11 8.92 8.23
C ASN A 391 9.78 8.80 7.48
N LEU A 392 9.05 9.90 7.28
CA LEU A 392 7.82 9.87 6.48
C LEU A 392 8.11 9.42 5.03
N LEU A 393 9.11 10.03 4.38
CA LEU A 393 9.49 9.68 3.01
C LEU A 393 10.13 8.29 2.90
N GLY A 394 10.96 7.91 3.87
CA GLY A 394 11.55 6.57 3.95
C GLY A 394 10.57 5.49 4.43
N GLY A 395 9.36 5.87 4.83
CA GLY A 395 8.23 4.99 5.14
C GLY A 395 7.31 4.74 3.94
N ILE A 396 7.53 5.41 2.80
CA ILE A 396 6.75 5.15 1.59
C ILE A 396 7.03 3.73 1.09
N GLY A 397 5.96 2.96 0.91
CA GLY A 397 5.99 1.58 0.44
C GLY A 397 5.31 1.41 -0.92
N TYR A 398 5.60 0.27 -1.54
CA TYR A 398 4.91 -0.22 -2.74
C TYR A 398 4.40 -1.62 -2.43
N PHE A 399 3.12 -1.84 -2.66
CA PHE A 399 2.40 -3.05 -2.31
C PHE A 399 1.63 -3.57 -3.52
N TYR A 400 1.56 -4.89 -3.65
CA TYR A 400 0.79 -5.55 -4.70
C TYR A 400 0.06 -6.77 -4.12
N GLY A 401 -1.21 -6.92 -4.44
CA GLY A 401 -2.01 -8.05 -3.96
C GLY A 401 -3.51 -7.81 -4.08
N GLN A 402 -4.29 -8.56 -3.30
CA GLN A 402 -5.75 -8.52 -3.30
C GLN A 402 -6.27 -8.36 -1.87
N SER A 403 -7.06 -7.32 -1.62
CA SER A 403 -7.73 -7.11 -0.34
C SER A 403 -8.87 -8.12 -0.14
N LYS A 404 -9.05 -8.61 1.09
CA LYS A 404 -10.16 -9.49 1.48
C LYS A 404 -11.35 -8.66 1.95
N ILE A 405 -12.53 -8.87 1.38
CA ILE A 405 -13.73 -8.07 1.63
C ILE A 405 -14.86 -8.95 2.14
N LEU A 406 -15.61 -8.50 3.14
CA LEU A 406 -16.78 -9.21 3.64
C LEU A 406 -18.01 -8.98 2.76
N PHE A 407 -18.82 -10.03 2.59
CA PHE A 407 -20.11 -9.88 1.91
C PHE A 407 -21.06 -8.97 2.72
N PRO A 408 -21.82 -8.08 2.07
CA PRO A 408 -22.81 -7.23 2.75
C PRO A 408 -23.94 -8.02 3.44
N GLN A 409 -24.26 -9.23 2.95
CA GLN A 409 -25.24 -10.13 3.57
C GLN A 409 -24.62 -11.54 3.76
N PRO A 410 -24.73 -12.14 4.97
CA PRO A 410 -24.28 -13.50 5.20
C PRO A 410 -25.20 -14.47 4.43
N SER A 411 -24.72 -15.00 3.30
CA SER A 411 -25.46 -16.02 2.56
C SER A 411 -25.37 -17.35 3.33
N LYS A 412 -26.50 -17.88 3.79
CA LYS A 412 -26.58 -19.20 4.48
C LYS A 412 -26.13 -20.41 3.62
N HIS A 413 -25.71 -20.19 2.37
CA HIS A 413 -25.53 -21.24 1.36
C HIS A 413 -24.19 -21.22 0.61
N ARG A 414 -23.17 -20.49 1.07
CA ARG A 414 -21.85 -20.52 0.40
C ARG A 414 -20.81 -21.23 1.24
N SER A 415 -20.35 -22.37 0.72
CA SER A 415 -19.31 -23.26 1.29
C SER A 415 -17.90 -22.63 1.32
N GLY A 416 -17.74 -21.37 0.89
CA GLY A 416 -16.46 -20.69 0.66
C GLY A 416 -16.13 -19.54 1.62
N GLY A 417 -16.87 -19.41 2.73
CA GLY A 417 -16.67 -18.35 3.74
C GLY A 417 -17.38 -17.03 3.42
N ASP A 418 -17.37 -16.11 4.39
CA ASP A 418 -18.10 -14.83 4.36
C ASP A 418 -17.34 -13.69 3.62
N SER A 419 -16.33 -14.02 2.81
CA SER A 419 -15.46 -13.03 2.16
C SER A 419 -15.17 -13.30 0.68
N ILE A 420 -14.85 -12.24 -0.06
CA ILE A 420 -14.43 -12.25 -1.47
C ILE A 420 -13.14 -11.42 -1.62
N LEU A 421 -12.32 -11.75 -2.62
CA LEU A 421 -11.10 -10.99 -2.92
C LEU A 421 -11.39 -9.85 -3.90
N TYR A 422 -10.81 -8.67 -3.65
CA TYR A 422 -10.68 -7.60 -4.63
C TYR A 422 -9.85 -8.04 -5.85
N TRP A 423 -9.89 -7.25 -6.91
CA TRP A 423 -8.96 -7.44 -8.04
C TRP A 423 -7.50 -7.23 -7.60
N PRO A 424 -6.53 -7.87 -8.27
CA PRO A 424 -5.11 -7.58 -8.03
C PRO A 424 -4.84 -6.10 -8.30
N ALA A 425 -4.28 -5.41 -7.31
CA ALA A 425 -4.04 -3.98 -7.38
C ALA A 425 -2.69 -3.61 -6.77
N GLU A 426 -2.18 -2.48 -7.22
CA GLU A 426 -0.93 -1.87 -6.78
C GLU A 426 -1.26 -0.67 -5.88
N LEU A 427 -0.45 -0.45 -4.86
CA LEU A 427 -0.54 0.74 -4.02
C LEU A 427 0.86 1.26 -3.70
N TYR A 428 1.12 2.50 -4.10
CA TYR A 428 2.28 3.29 -3.69
C TYR A 428 1.80 4.31 -2.66
N THR A 429 2.28 4.23 -1.40
CA THR A 429 1.71 5.02 -0.29
C THR A 429 2.66 5.15 0.89
N ALA A 430 2.54 6.23 1.67
CA ALA A 430 3.15 6.31 2.98
C ALA A 430 2.46 5.37 3.98
N VAL A 431 3.15 5.07 5.09
CA VAL A 431 2.62 4.21 6.16
C VAL A 431 2.70 4.94 7.51
N PRO A 432 1.72 4.78 8.43
CA PRO A 432 1.72 5.50 9.70
C PRO A 432 2.91 5.15 10.60
N SER A 433 3.27 3.85 10.64
CA SER A 433 4.34 3.32 11.46
C SER A 433 4.95 2.07 10.83
N ARG A 434 6.27 2.02 10.76
CA ARG A 434 7.04 0.91 10.17
C ARG A 434 6.87 -0.44 10.92
N PRO A 435 6.87 -0.50 12.26
CA PRO A 435 6.68 -1.78 12.97
C PRO A 435 5.22 -2.24 13.07
N PHE A 436 4.28 -1.35 13.41
CA PHE A 436 2.89 -1.73 13.67
C PHE A 436 1.98 -1.68 12.45
N PHE A 437 2.16 -0.64 11.63
CA PHE A 437 1.23 -0.27 10.56
C PHE A 437 1.93 -0.15 9.20
N PRO A 438 2.74 -1.12 8.73
CA PRO A 438 3.50 -0.96 7.49
C PRO A 438 2.67 -1.24 6.23
N ARG A 439 1.55 -0.52 6.10
CA ARG A 439 0.55 -0.66 5.05
C ARG A 439 -0.25 0.63 4.91
N GLY A 440 -1.02 0.74 3.83
CA GLY A 440 -1.82 1.92 3.56
C GLY A 440 -3.04 2.03 4.48
N PHE A 441 -3.22 3.18 5.11
CA PHE A 441 -4.43 3.58 5.82
C PHE A 441 -5.02 4.84 5.17
N LEU A 442 -6.26 4.76 4.71
CA LEU A 442 -6.87 5.77 3.83
C LEU A 442 -6.93 7.16 4.49
N TRP A 443 -7.27 7.21 5.79
CA TRP A 443 -7.44 8.48 6.49
C TRP A 443 -6.12 9.06 7.00
N ASP A 444 -5.14 8.23 7.37
CA ASP A 444 -3.78 8.69 7.68
C ASP A 444 -3.15 9.37 6.46
N GLU A 445 -3.42 8.85 5.26
CA GLU A 445 -2.76 9.32 4.04
C GLU A 445 -3.02 10.80 3.76
N GLY A 446 -4.22 11.32 4.01
CA GLY A 446 -4.47 12.76 3.85
C GLY A 446 -3.54 13.63 4.71
N PHE A 447 -3.19 13.17 5.92
CA PHE A 447 -2.24 13.87 6.79
C PHE A 447 -0.80 13.70 6.31
N HIS A 448 -0.42 12.51 5.82
CA HIS A 448 0.89 12.30 5.19
C HIS A 448 1.10 13.28 4.03
N GLN A 449 0.08 13.42 3.19
CA GLN A 449 0.17 14.20 1.97
C GLN A 449 0.32 15.70 2.22
N LEU A 450 -0.21 16.25 3.32
CA LEU A 450 0.02 17.65 3.72
C LEU A 450 1.51 17.99 3.82
N LEU A 451 2.36 17.03 4.21
CA LEU A 451 3.81 17.21 4.22
C LEU A 451 4.46 16.86 2.89
N ILE A 452 4.07 15.72 2.30
CA ILE A 452 4.71 15.19 1.09
C ILE A 452 4.57 16.16 -0.08
N TRP A 453 3.40 16.77 -0.31
CA TRP A 453 3.21 17.68 -1.44
C TRP A 453 4.12 18.91 -1.36
N ARG A 454 4.39 19.42 -0.15
CA ARG A 454 5.32 20.54 0.10
C ARG A 454 6.77 20.14 -0.23
N TRP A 455 7.11 18.86 -0.11
CA TRP A 455 8.42 18.32 -0.47
C TRP A 455 8.54 17.96 -1.96
N ASP A 456 7.61 17.18 -2.49
CA ASP A 456 7.58 16.71 -3.87
C ASP A 456 6.13 16.49 -4.34
N MET A 457 5.64 17.40 -5.18
CA MET A 457 4.25 17.38 -5.66
C MET A 457 3.95 16.14 -6.49
N HIS A 458 4.87 15.70 -7.35
CA HIS A 458 4.65 14.54 -8.22
C HIS A 458 4.55 13.25 -7.42
N ILE A 459 5.36 13.07 -6.36
CA ILE A 459 5.20 11.94 -5.43
C ILE A 459 3.83 12.00 -4.75
N SER A 460 3.38 13.18 -4.33
CA SER A 460 2.07 13.32 -3.67
C SER A 460 0.90 12.94 -4.58
N LEU A 461 0.86 13.48 -5.80
CA LEU A 461 -0.19 13.16 -6.77
C LEU A 461 -0.14 11.70 -7.23
N ASP A 462 1.05 11.10 -7.32
CA ASP A 462 1.24 9.67 -7.64
C ASP A 462 0.59 8.79 -6.55
N ILE A 463 0.84 9.09 -5.27
CA ILE A 463 0.22 8.36 -4.15
C ILE A 463 -1.30 8.54 -4.13
N ILE A 464 -1.80 9.78 -4.26
CA ILE A 464 -3.25 10.05 -4.29
C ILE A 464 -3.90 9.32 -5.48
N GLY A 465 -3.23 9.31 -6.65
CA GLY A 465 -3.67 8.59 -7.83
C GLY A 465 -3.83 7.09 -7.58
N HIS A 466 -2.85 6.45 -6.93
CA HIS A 466 -2.95 5.03 -6.55
C HIS A 466 -4.16 4.76 -5.64
N TRP A 467 -4.37 5.59 -4.61
CA TRP A 467 -5.53 5.43 -3.71
C TRP A 467 -6.87 5.53 -4.45
N LEU A 468 -7.01 6.52 -5.32
CA LEU A 468 -8.25 6.72 -6.09
C LEU A 468 -8.47 5.59 -7.13
N ASP A 469 -7.42 4.99 -7.68
CA ASP A 469 -7.53 3.85 -8.58
C ASP A 469 -7.92 2.52 -7.88
N LEU A 470 -7.92 2.47 -6.54
CA LEU A 470 -8.46 1.34 -5.74
C LEU A 470 -9.98 1.40 -5.53
N MET A 471 -10.64 2.43 -6.05
CA MET A 471 -12.07 2.63 -5.90
C MET A 471 -12.89 1.60 -6.69
N ASN A 472 -13.94 1.07 -6.08
CA ASN A 472 -14.91 0.24 -6.77
C ASN A 472 -16.00 1.07 -7.48
N ILE A 473 -16.86 0.41 -8.25
CA ILE A 473 -17.95 1.04 -8.99
C ILE A 473 -18.97 1.78 -8.11
N ASP A 474 -19.03 1.46 -6.81
CA ASP A 474 -19.91 2.13 -5.85
C ASP A 474 -19.28 3.39 -5.25
N GLY A 475 -18.01 3.68 -5.55
CA GLY A 475 -17.28 4.82 -4.99
C GLY A 475 -16.59 4.51 -3.65
N TRP A 476 -16.53 3.25 -3.22
CA TRP A 476 -15.91 2.83 -1.97
C TRP A 476 -14.43 2.47 -2.15
N ILE A 477 -13.62 2.84 -1.17
CA ILE A 477 -12.21 2.47 -1.05
C ILE A 477 -12.03 1.79 0.31
N PRO A 478 -11.45 0.57 0.37
CA PRO A 478 -11.16 -0.07 1.65
C PRO A 478 -10.22 0.79 2.51
N ARG A 479 -10.56 0.94 3.80
CA ARG A 479 -9.84 1.82 4.73
C ARG A 479 -8.40 1.42 4.98
N GLU A 480 -8.13 0.12 4.95
CA GLU A 480 -6.85 -0.48 5.29
C GLU A 480 -6.48 -1.45 4.18
N GLN A 481 -5.34 -1.19 3.52
CA GLN A 481 -4.91 -1.89 2.32
C GLN A 481 -3.88 -2.95 2.67
N ILE A 482 -4.34 -4.18 2.81
CA ILE A 482 -3.52 -5.34 3.19
C ILE A 482 -3.22 -6.15 1.93
N LEU A 483 -2.15 -5.76 1.23
CA LEU A 483 -1.81 -6.27 -0.10
C LEU A 483 -0.52 -7.09 -0.05
N GLY A 484 -0.63 -8.39 -0.33
CA GLY A 484 0.51 -9.31 -0.41
C GLY A 484 0.83 -10.00 0.92
N ALA A 485 1.68 -11.04 0.85
CA ALA A 485 1.99 -11.90 1.97
C ALA A 485 2.74 -11.19 3.11
N GLU A 486 3.62 -10.25 2.78
CA GLU A 486 4.35 -9.46 3.78
C GLU A 486 3.39 -8.63 4.64
N ALA A 487 2.44 -7.91 4.02
CA ALA A 487 1.44 -7.14 4.74
C ALA A 487 0.53 -8.04 5.58
N LEU A 488 0.06 -9.17 5.01
CA LEU A 488 -0.79 -10.13 5.72
C LEU A 488 -0.12 -10.71 6.98
N SER A 489 1.20 -10.95 6.94
CA SER A 489 1.96 -11.50 8.08
C SER A 489 1.97 -10.58 9.31
N LYS A 490 1.64 -9.29 9.14
CA LYS A 490 1.67 -8.26 10.20
C LYS A 490 0.28 -7.90 10.72
N VAL A 491 -0.77 -8.60 10.29
CA VAL A 491 -2.16 -8.29 10.67
C VAL A 491 -2.85 -9.52 11.25
N PRO A 492 -3.42 -9.45 12.47
CA PRO A 492 -4.27 -10.50 13.00
C PRO A 492 -5.46 -10.79 12.08
N GLU A 493 -5.86 -12.07 11.95
CA GLU A 493 -6.83 -12.52 10.95
C GLU A 493 -8.18 -11.78 11.05
N GLU A 494 -8.60 -11.41 12.26
CA GLU A 494 -9.85 -10.69 12.53
C GLU A 494 -9.92 -9.29 11.90
N PHE A 495 -8.77 -8.65 11.60
CA PHE A 495 -8.70 -7.31 11.01
C PHE A 495 -8.43 -7.33 9.51
N VAL A 496 -8.17 -8.50 8.92
CA VAL A 496 -7.83 -8.61 7.49
C VAL A 496 -9.02 -8.25 6.60
N ALA A 497 -10.21 -8.71 6.96
CA ALA A 497 -11.39 -8.57 6.11
C ALA A 497 -12.05 -7.19 6.23
N GLN A 498 -12.11 -6.46 5.11
CA GLN A 498 -12.66 -5.10 5.03
C GLN A 498 -14.18 -5.12 4.84
N ARG A 499 -14.88 -4.11 5.40
CA ARG A 499 -16.35 -4.01 5.35
C ARG A 499 -16.80 -2.86 4.43
N PRO A 500 -17.53 -3.15 3.33
CA PRO A 500 -17.96 -2.14 2.37
C PRO A 500 -18.91 -1.07 2.90
N SER A 501 -19.61 -1.33 4.00
CA SER A 501 -20.49 -0.35 4.66
C SER A 501 -19.73 0.65 5.52
N ASN A 502 -18.48 0.34 5.88
CA ASN A 502 -17.67 1.19 6.75
C ASN A 502 -16.94 2.24 5.90
N GLY A 503 -17.13 3.51 6.25
CA GLY A 503 -16.32 4.62 5.75
C GLY A 503 -15.09 4.87 6.61
N ASN A 504 -14.30 5.87 6.21
CA ASN A 504 -13.24 6.48 7.00
C ASN A 504 -13.21 7.99 6.74
N PRO A 505 -12.67 8.83 7.64
CA PRO A 505 -12.56 10.26 7.38
C PRO A 505 -11.91 10.53 6.01
N PRO A 506 -12.54 11.31 5.12
CA PRO A 506 -12.06 11.51 3.77
C PRO A 506 -10.97 12.59 3.74
N THR A 507 -9.91 12.38 4.51
CA THR A 507 -8.81 13.34 4.76
C THR A 507 -8.04 13.72 3.51
N LEU A 508 -8.10 12.94 2.43
CA LEU A 508 -7.55 13.33 1.13
C LEU A 508 -8.12 14.68 0.66
N PHE A 509 -9.37 15.04 1.00
CA PHE A 509 -9.91 16.36 0.68
C PHE A 509 -9.17 17.51 1.39
N LEU A 510 -8.48 17.28 2.52
CA LEU A 510 -7.63 18.30 3.15
C LEU A 510 -6.50 18.71 2.21
N VAL A 511 -5.75 17.73 1.71
CA VAL A 511 -4.61 17.99 0.82
C VAL A 511 -5.09 18.47 -0.56
N LEU A 512 -6.18 17.91 -1.09
CA LEU A 512 -6.72 18.37 -2.37
C LEU A 512 -7.15 19.84 -2.30
N GLN A 513 -7.79 20.26 -1.20
CA GLN A 513 -8.11 21.66 -0.97
C GLN A 513 -6.83 22.51 -0.88
N ASP A 514 -5.84 22.09 -0.10
CA ASP A 514 -4.56 22.79 0.06
C ASP A 514 -3.83 23.00 -1.28
N VAL A 515 -3.86 21.99 -2.17
CA VAL A 515 -3.31 22.07 -3.53
C VAL A 515 -4.10 23.06 -4.38
N VAL A 516 -5.43 23.04 -4.36
CA VAL A 516 -6.26 24.02 -5.07
C VAL A 516 -5.94 25.45 -4.60
N CYS A 517 -5.86 25.67 -3.29
CA CYS A 517 -5.44 26.94 -2.70
C CYS A 517 -4.05 27.36 -3.17
N GLY A 518 -3.11 26.42 -3.26
CA GLY A 518 -1.76 26.65 -3.78
C GLY A 518 -1.76 27.13 -5.22
N VAL A 519 -2.61 26.55 -6.09
CA VAL A 519 -2.77 27.00 -7.47
C VAL A 519 -3.33 28.42 -7.51
N MET A 520 -4.40 28.71 -6.75
CA MET A 520 -5.00 30.05 -6.69
C MET A 520 -4.03 31.14 -6.21
N ARG A 521 -3.11 30.77 -5.32
CA ARG A 521 -2.07 31.66 -4.79
C ARG A 521 -0.78 31.70 -5.63
N ASN A 522 -0.77 31.07 -6.80
CA ASN A 522 0.40 30.97 -7.69
C ASN A 522 1.64 30.39 -7.00
N LYS A 523 1.47 29.38 -6.12
CA LYS A 523 2.59 28.66 -5.48
C LYS A 523 3.33 27.72 -6.44
N PHE A 524 2.69 27.36 -7.55
CA PHE A 524 3.21 26.42 -8.54
C PHE A 524 3.64 27.14 -9.81
N SER A 525 4.62 26.55 -10.51
CA SER A 525 4.95 26.99 -11.87
C SER A 525 3.76 26.79 -12.83
N ALA A 526 3.83 27.43 -14.00
CA ALA A 526 2.79 27.29 -15.03
C ALA A 526 2.65 25.83 -15.50
N THR A 527 3.76 25.09 -15.60
CA THR A 527 3.77 23.68 -15.97
C THR A 527 3.11 22.82 -14.88
N GLU A 528 3.53 22.96 -13.63
CA GLU A 528 2.95 22.22 -12.50
C GLU A 528 1.44 22.52 -12.36
N SER A 529 1.03 23.78 -12.49
CA SER A 529 -0.40 24.16 -12.43
C SER A 529 -1.23 23.48 -13.52
N LYS A 530 -0.66 23.32 -14.73
CA LYS A 530 -1.30 22.58 -15.83
C LYS A 530 -1.41 21.10 -15.52
N GLU A 531 -0.34 20.48 -15.00
CA GLU A 531 -0.33 19.07 -14.61
C GLU A 531 -1.34 18.79 -13.49
N ILE A 532 -1.37 19.65 -12.47
CA ILE A 532 -2.38 19.60 -11.39
C ILE A 532 -3.79 19.67 -11.98
N SER A 533 -4.04 20.59 -12.92
CA SER A 533 -5.35 20.71 -13.56
C SER A 533 -5.74 19.42 -14.32
N VAL A 534 -4.80 18.84 -15.07
CA VAL A 534 -5.00 17.56 -15.79
C VAL A 534 -5.28 16.41 -14.80
N PHE A 535 -4.56 16.36 -13.67
CA PHE A 535 -4.80 15.38 -12.61
C PHE A 535 -6.22 15.50 -12.04
N PHE A 536 -6.67 16.72 -11.73
CA PHE A 536 -8.03 16.95 -11.24
C PHE A 536 -9.10 16.61 -12.27
N GLU A 537 -8.89 16.95 -13.55
CA GLU A 537 -9.80 16.56 -14.63
C GLU A 537 -9.96 15.03 -14.74
N ARG A 538 -8.85 14.27 -14.61
CA ARG A 538 -8.87 12.79 -14.65
C ARG A 538 -9.48 12.17 -13.40
N SER A 539 -9.21 12.74 -12.23
CA SER A 539 -9.63 12.19 -10.93
C SER A 539 -11.05 12.61 -10.54
N PHE A 540 -11.61 13.68 -11.13
CA PHE A 540 -12.88 14.26 -10.70
C PHE A 540 -14.03 13.24 -10.65
N GLY A 541 -14.17 12.36 -11.65
CA GLY A 541 -15.22 11.34 -11.66
C GLY A 541 -15.13 10.36 -10.48
N ARG A 542 -13.92 10.04 -10.03
CA ARG A 542 -13.69 9.21 -8.84
C ARG A 542 -13.99 10.00 -7.56
N LEU A 543 -13.53 11.25 -7.47
CA LEU A 543 -13.83 12.13 -6.32
C LEU A 543 -15.34 12.34 -6.14
N GLU A 544 -16.06 12.53 -7.24
CA GLU A 544 -17.52 12.59 -7.27
C GLU A 544 -18.14 11.29 -6.79
N ALA A 545 -17.71 10.13 -7.30
CA ALA A 545 -18.21 8.84 -6.84
C ALA A 545 -17.96 8.61 -5.34
N TRP A 546 -16.79 9.00 -4.84
CA TRP A 546 -16.46 8.89 -3.41
C TRP A 546 -17.33 9.80 -2.54
N PHE A 547 -17.49 11.06 -2.95
CA PHE A 547 -18.39 12.00 -2.28
C PHE A 547 -19.84 11.49 -2.25
N GLN A 548 -20.34 10.98 -3.39
CA GLN A 548 -21.68 10.41 -3.47
C GLN A 548 -21.82 9.13 -2.66
N TRP A 549 -20.77 8.31 -2.55
CA TRP A 549 -20.77 7.14 -1.68
C TRP A 549 -21.00 7.54 -0.21
N PHE A 550 -20.33 8.57 0.29
CA PHE A 550 -20.62 9.10 1.64
C PHE A 550 -22.03 9.66 1.74
N ASN A 551 -22.44 10.47 0.76
CA ASN A 551 -23.72 11.17 0.77
C ASN A 551 -24.93 10.22 0.66
N THR A 552 -24.72 9.01 0.15
CA THR A 552 -25.72 7.96 0.08
C THR A 552 -25.64 7.01 1.28
N THR A 553 -24.47 6.44 1.53
CA THR A 553 -24.31 5.36 2.52
C THR A 553 -24.24 5.85 3.96
N GLN A 554 -23.62 7.00 4.21
CA GLN A 554 -23.43 7.53 5.57
C GLN A 554 -24.47 8.63 5.93
N SER A 555 -25.51 8.77 5.12
CA SER A 555 -26.60 9.74 5.37
C SER A 555 -27.43 9.34 6.58
N GLY A 556 -27.68 10.29 7.48
CA GLY A 556 -28.56 10.10 8.64
C GLY A 556 -30.04 10.29 8.28
N LYS A 557 -30.94 10.02 9.23
CA LYS A 557 -32.40 10.11 8.99
C LYS A 557 -32.90 11.54 8.79
N HIS A 558 -32.19 12.53 9.30
CA HIS A 558 -32.50 13.93 9.06
C HIS A 558 -31.72 14.46 7.85
N ARG A 559 -32.34 15.35 7.07
CA ARG A 559 -31.67 16.06 5.97
C ARG A 559 -30.37 16.69 6.48
N SER A 560 -29.29 16.54 5.72
CA SER A 560 -27.93 17.03 6.01
C SER A 560 -27.32 16.57 7.36
N SER A 561 -27.86 15.50 7.94
CA SER A 561 -27.21 14.76 9.01
C SER A 561 -26.47 13.55 8.46
N TYR A 562 -25.43 13.13 9.16
CA TYR A 562 -24.60 11.97 8.80
C TYR A 562 -24.33 11.13 10.04
N TYR A 563 -24.06 9.85 9.85
CA TYR A 563 -23.66 8.95 10.92
C TYR A 563 -22.68 7.89 10.43
N TRP A 564 -21.92 7.34 11.37
CA TRP A 564 -20.88 6.35 11.10
C TRP A 564 -21.46 4.95 11.28
N HIS A 565 -21.36 4.14 10.24
CA HIS A 565 -21.69 2.72 10.34
C HIS A 565 -20.67 1.95 11.15
N GLY A 566 -21.09 0.78 11.65
CA GLY A 566 -20.21 -0.20 12.31
C GLY A 566 -20.38 -0.31 13.82
N ARG A 567 -21.17 0.58 14.44
CA ARG A 567 -21.58 0.49 15.85
C ARG A 567 -22.82 -0.39 15.99
N LYS A 568 -22.89 -1.23 17.04
CA LYS A 568 -24.06 -2.08 17.32
C LYS A 568 -24.43 -2.05 18.79
N GLU A 569 -25.73 -2.03 19.08
CA GLU A 569 -26.25 -2.15 20.44
C GLU A 569 -25.74 -3.41 21.15
N SER A 570 -25.61 -4.54 20.43
CA SER A 570 -25.10 -5.79 21.01
C SER A 570 -23.67 -5.70 21.54
N GLN A 571 -22.89 -4.67 21.16
CA GLN A 571 -21.54 -4.46 21.70
C GLN A 571 -21.56 -3.90 23.13
N THR A 572 -22.68 -3.30 23.57
CA THR A 572 -22.82 -2.72 24.92
C THR A 572 -22.69 -3.75 26.05
N ILE A 573 -22.83 -5.05 25.76
CA ILE A 573 -22.62 -6.13 26.74
C ILE A 573 -21.13 -6.41 27.00
N PHE A 574 -20.24 -6.01 26.08
CA PHE A 574 -18.80 -6.26 26.16
C PHE A 574 -17.99 -4.97 26.32
N GLU A 575 -18.52 -3.83 25.88
CA GLU A 575 -17.83 -2.55 25.84
C GLU A 575 -18.56 -1.50 26.68
N LEU A 576 -17.80 -0.72 27.49
CA LEU A 576 -18.37 0.38 28.29
C LEU A 576 -19.07 1.43 27.40
N ASN A 577 -18.50 1.72 26.23
CA ASN A 577 -19.11 2.50 25.16
C ASN A 577 -18.74 1.83 23.83
N PRO A 578 -19.70 1.50 22.95
CA PRO A 578 -19.38 0.86 21.69
C PRO A 578 -18.44 1.68 20.80
N LYS A 579 -17.34 1.08 20.34
CA LYS A 579 -16.31 1.75 19.53
C LYS A 579 -16.82 2.21 18.16
N THR A 580 -16.15 3.21 17.59
CA THR A 580 -16.47 3.78 16.25
C THR A 580 -15.24 3.77 15.33
N LEU A 581 -14.77 2.59 14.97
CA LEU A 581 -13.53 2.39 14.16
C LEU A 581 -13.55 3.12 12.81
N SER A 582 -14.73 3.29 12.22
CA SER A 582 -14.95 3.99 10.95
C SER A 582 -14.68 5.49 11.05
N SER A 583 -14.65 6.07 12.25
CA SER A 583 -14.35 7.50 12.43
C SER A 583 -12.86 7.82 12.52
N GLY A 584 -11.99 6.81 12.62
CA GLY A 584 -10.56 7.00 12.96
C GLY A 584 -10.31 7.37 14.42
N LEU A 585 -11.37 7.61 15.21
CA LEU A 585 -11.34 7.88 16.64
C LEU A 585 -12.01 6.71 17.38
N ASP A 586 -11.29 5.58 17.42
CA ASP A 586 -11.83 4.25 17.74
C ASP A 586 -12.63 4.20 19.05
N ASP A 587 -12.08 4.74 20.14
CA ASP A 587 -12.65 4.72 21.49
C ASP A 587 -13.18 6.09 21.94
N TYR A 588 -13.29 7.06 21.03
CA TYR A 588 -13.89 8.34 21.34
C TYR A 588 -15.36 8.15 21.75
N PRO A 589 -15.78 8.63 22.92
CA PRO A 589 -17.08 8.31 23.47
C PRO A 589 -18.19 8.95 22.63
N ARG A 590 -19.16 8.14 22.22
CA ARG A 590 -20.37 8.59 21.51
C ARG A 590 -21.63 8.15 22.27
N ALA A 591 -22.80 8.19 21.62
CA ALA A 591 -24.05 7.67 22.18
C ALA A 591 -23.84 6.27 22.77
N SER A 592 -24.30 6.04 24.01
CA SER A 592 -24.00 4.80 24.74
C SER A 592 -24.82 3.62 24.28
N HIS A 593 -25.98 3.88 23.68
CA HIS A 593 -26.85 2.89 23.07
C HIS A 593 -26.95 3.21 21.57
N PRO A 594 -26.09 2.59 20.75
CA PRO A 594 -26.02 2.93 19.33
C PRO A 594 -27.34 2.66 18.61
N THR A 595 -27.78 3.60 17.78
CA THR A 595 -28.97 3.49 16.94
C THR A 595 -28.78 4.24 15.63
N GLU A 596 -29.62 3.96 14.63
CA GLU A 596 -29.63 4.71 13.37
C GLU A 596 -30.15 6.16 13.51
N GLU A 597 -30.56 6.59 14.71
CA GLU A 597 -30.95 7.98 15.00
C GLU A 597 -29.75 8.87 15.35
N GLU A 598 -28.56 8.29 15.45
CA GLU A 598 -27.34 9.02 15.76
C GLU A 598 -27.00 10.08 14.70
N ARG A 599 -26.41 11.18 15.15
CA ARG A 599 -25.89 12.23 14.27
C ARG A 599 -24.48 12.56 14.70
N HIS A 600 -23.52 12.31 13.83
CA HIS A 600 -22.10 12.49 14.11
C HIS A 600 -21.59 13.80 13.53
N LEU A 601 -21.13 14.67 14.41
CA LEU A 601 -20.71 16.02 14.10
C LEU A 601 -19.47 16.06 13.21
N ASP A 602 -18.48 15.24 13.55
CA ASP A 602 -17.22 15.10 12.81
C ASP A 602 -17.46 14.73 11.35
N LEU A 603 -18.32 13.74 11.09
CA LEU A 603 -18.65 13.33 9.72
C LEU A 603 -19.37 14.44 8.95
N ARG A 604 -20.28 15.19 9.58
CA ARG A 604 -20.92 16.34 8.95
C ARG A 604 -19.88 17.40 8.53
N CYS A 605 -18.87 17.64 9.36
CA CYS A 605 -17.78 18.57 9.04
C CYS A 605 -16.88 18.06 7.90
N TRP A 606 -16.59 16.76 7.86
CA TRP A 606 -15.88 16.16 6.73
C TRP A 606 -16.64 16.32 5.41
N MET A 607 -17.96 16.17 5.43
CA MET A 607 -18.79 16.36 4.24
C MET A 607 -18.89 17.82 3.80
N LEU A 608 -18.83 18.78 4.75
CA LEU A 608 -18.68 20.20 4.42
C LEU A 608 -17.37 20.46 3.68
N LEU A 609 -16.24 20.00 4.24
CA LEU A 609 -14.93 20.14 3.60
C LEU A 609 -14.91 19.52 2.20
N ALA A 610 -15.45 18.30 2.07
CA ALA A 610 -15.49 17.61 0.80
C ALA A 610 -16.36 18.35 -0.24
N ALA A 611 -17.53 18.87 0.16
CA ALA A 611 -18.40 19.63 -0.72
C ALA A 611 -17.75 20.94 -1.19
N ASP A 612 -17.09 21.66 -0.28
CA ASP A 612 -16.37 22.90 -0.59
C ASP A 612 -15.16 22.65 -1.50
N CYS A 613 -14.45 21.55 -1.27
CA CYS A 613 -13.34 21.13 -2.12
C CYS A 613 -13.80 20.76 -3.53
N MET A 614 -14.86 19.95 -3.66
CA MET A 614 -15.45 19.61 -4.95
C MET A 614 -15.91 20.86 -5.72
N HIS A 615 -16.51 21.83 -5.03
CA HIS A 615 -16.89 23.11 -5.60
C HIS A 615 -15.66 23.89 -6.11
N SER A 616 -14.63 24.03 -5.27
CA SER A 616 -13.39 24.73 -5.58
C SER A 616 -12.66 24.13 -6.79
N ILE A 617 -12.56 22.80 -6.87
CA ILE A 617 -11.96 22.09 -8.02
C ILE A 617 -12.70 22.43 -9.32
N LEU A 618 -14.04 22.39 -9.31
CA LEU A 618 -14.85 22.65 -10.50
C LEU A 618 -14.79 24.10 -10.96
N GLU A 619 -14.78 25.05 -10.04
CA GLU A 619 -14.72 26.46 -10.37
C GLU A 619 -13.33 26.89 -10.87
N GLN A 620 -12.28 26.43 -10.21
CA GLN A 620 -10.93 26.96 -10.40
C GLN A 620 -10.12 26.16 -11.43
N LEU A 621 -10.24 24.83 -11.43
CA LEU A 621 -9.36 23.95 -12.22
C LEU A 621 -10.08 23.37 -13.44
N VAL A 622 -11.22 22.70 -13.22
CA VAL A 622 -11.97 22.00 -14.30
C VAL A 622 -12.84 22.96 -15.13
N LYS A 623 -13.11 24.17 -14.61
CA LYS A 623 -13.87 25.26 -15.26
C LYS A 623 -15.28 24.87 -15.74
N LYS A 624 -15.95 23.95 -15.03
CA LYS A 624 -17.35 23.53 -15.29
C LYS A 624 -18.30 24.15 -14.28
N LYS A 625 -18.49 25.48 -14.37
CA LYS A 625 -19.25 26.28 -13.40
C LYS A 625 -20.69 25.81 -13.19
N GLU A 626 -21.37 25.35 -14.23
CA GLU A 626 -22.76 24.89 -14.11
C GLU A 626 -22.89 23.60 -13.30
N SER A 627 -21.94 22.67 -13.46
CA SER A 627 -21.87 21.42 -12.68
C SER A 627 -21.45 21.66 -11.22
N GLY A 628 -20.75 22.77 -10.93
CA GLY A 628 -20.26 23.11 -9.59
C GLY A 628 -21.31 23.69 -8.64
N LYS A 629 -22.47 24.11 -9.15
CA LYS A 629 -23.51 24.77 -8.34
C LYS A 629 -24.05 23.87 -7.22
N ALA A 630 -24.30 22.59 -7.52
CA ALA A 630 -24.84 21.65 -6.54
C ALA A 630 -23.90 21.42 -5.35
N TYR A 631 -22.58 21.35 -5.60
CA TYR A 631 -21.58 21.21 -4.54
C TYR A 631 -21.48 22.48 -3.70
N GLY A 632 -21.48 23.67 -4.33
CA GLY A 632 -21.50 24.95 -3.61
C GLY A 632 -22.77 25.16 -2.78
N GLU A 633 -23.94 24.72 -3.28
CA GLU A 633 -25.19 24.72 -2.51
C GLU A 633 -25.15 23.75 -1.32
N THR A 634 -24.55 22.57 -1.50
CA THR A 634 -24.36 21.59 -0.43
C THR A 634 -23.40 22.14 0.64
N ALA A 635 -22.28 22.74 0.23
CA ALA A 635 -21.35 23.40 1.14
C ALA A 635 -22.04 24.51 1.93
N LYS A 636 -22.83 25.38 1.27
CA LYS A 636 -23.64 26.42 1.95
C LYS A 636 -24.65 25.84 2.94
N LEU A 637 -25.35 24.76 2.58
CA LEU A 637 -26.30 24.08 3.46
C LEU A 637 -25.59 23.49 4.70
N LEU A 638 -24.41 22.91 4.52
CA LEU A 638 -23.64 22.33 5.63
C LEU A 638 -22.93 23.41 6.47
N ALA A 639 -22.59 24.55 5.89
CA ALA A 639 -22.03 25.71 6.60
C ALA A 639 -23.09 26.53 7.34
N ASP A 640 -24.38 26.29 7.12
CA ASP A 640 -25.48 26.98 7.81
C ASP A 640 -25.42 26.73 9.34
N PHE A 641 -25.10 27.79 10.09
CA PHE A 641 -24.98 27.75 11.55
C PHE A 641 -26.31 27.53 12.26
N ASP A 642 -27.44 28.03 11.73
CA ASP A 642 -28.74 27.82 12.37
C ASP A 642 -29.12 26.33 12.31
N LEU A 643 -28.84 25.70 11.18
CA LEU A 643 -29.04 24.26 11.00
C LEU A 643 -28.07 23.44 11.86
N LEU A 644 -26.79 23.81 11.89
CA LEU A 644 -25.79 23.17 12.74
C LEU A 644 -26.16 23.29 14.22
N ASN A 645 -26.57 24.49 14.67
CA ASN A 645 -27.00 24.76 16.04
C ASN A 645 -28.21 23.91 16.42
N LYS A 646 -29.19 23.80 15.52
CA LYS A 646 -30.39 22.98 15.74
C LYS A 646 -30.07 21.49 15.90
N MET A 647 -29.01 21.00 15.26
CA MET A 647 -28.68 19.57 15.25
C MET A 647 -27.67 19.15 16.32
N HIS A 648 -26.68 20.00 16.57
CA HIS A 648 -25.47 19.62 17.31
C HIS A 648 -25.13 20.54 18.47
N PHE A 649 -25.71 21.75 18.57
CA PHE A 649 -25.35 22.66 19.66
C PHE A 649 -26.18 22.41 20.90
N ASP A 650 -25.50 22.09 21.99
CA ASP A 650 -26.08 22.01 23.31
C ASP A 650 -25.87 23.34 24.07
N LYS A 651 -26.98 23.96 24.50
CA LYS A 651 -26.96 25.27 25.16
C LYS A 651 -26.43 25.21 26.59
N ASP A 652 -26.67 24.09 27.28
CA ASP A 652 -26.34 23.91 28.69
C ASP A 652 -24.84 23.66 28.84
N TYR A 653 -24.28 22.82 27.97
CA TYR A 653 -22.84 22.58 27.87
C TYR A 653 -22.11 23.68 27.09
N GLY A 654 -22.81 24.44 26.26
CA GLY A 654 -22.22 25.47 25.40
C GLY A 654 -21.28 24.90 24.34
N ALA A 655 -21.56 23.68 23.85
CA ALA A 655 -20.69 22.94 22.96
C ALA A 655 -21.42 22.23 21.83
N TYR A 656 -20.69 21.95 20.75
CA TYR A 656 -21.18 21.09 19.69
C TYR A 656 -20.90 19.63 20.03
N LEU A 657 -21.92 18.78 19.93
CA LEU A 657 -21.89 17.38 20.36
C LEU A 657 -22.50 16.48 19.27
N ASP A 658 -22.14 15.21 19.33
CA ASP A 658 -22.91 14.16 18.68
C ASP A 658 -24.30 14.06 19.32
N TYR A 659 -25.28 13.61 18.55
CA TYR A 659 -26.62 13.32 19.04
C TYR A 659 -26.88 11.82 19.02
N GLY A 660 -27.54 11.29 20.05
CA GLY A 660 -28.02 9.91 20.10
C GLY A 660 -28.51 9.50 21.48
N ASN A 661 -28.92 8.23 21.62
CA ASN A 661 -29.40 7.71 22.90
C ASN A 661 -28.22 7.50 23.88
N HIS A 662 -28.11 8.38 24.88
CA HIS A 662 -26.92 8.50 25.71
C HIS A 662 -27.24 8.54 27.20
N THR A 663 -26.38 7.93 28.01
CA THR A 663 -26.40 8.06 29.47
C THR A 663 -25.46 9.16 29.93
N GLU A 664 -25.87 9.97 30.91
CA GLU A 664 -25.06 11.06 31.48
C GLU A 664 -23.75 10.61 32.17
N LYS A 665 -23.53 9.29 32.31
CA LYS A 665 -22.30 8.72 32.91
C LYS A 665 -21.08 8.77 31.98
N VAL A 666 -21.26 9.11 30.70
CA VAL A 666 -20.18 9.24 29.71
C VAL A 666 -20.14 10.71 29.25
N ARG A 667 -18.94 11.30 29.11
CA ARG A 667 -18.79 12.69 28.63
C ARG A 667 -18.16 12.69 27.25
N CYS A 668 -18.78 13.40 26.33
CA CYS A 668 -18.30 13.63 24.96
C CYS A 668 -18.13 15.14 24.77
N LEU A 669 -17.05 15.58 24.13
CA LEU A 669 -16.81 16.99 23.82
C LEU A 669 -15.94 17.10 22.58
N LEU A 670 -16.49 17.61 21.50
CA LEU A 670 -15.76 17.94 20.27
C LEU A 670 -15.79 19.45 20.11
N VAL A 671 -14.65 20.06 19.78
CA VAL A 671 -14.58 21.51 19.54
C VAL A 671 -14.19 21.76 18.09
N LEU A 672 -15.01 22.56 17.39
CA LEU A 672 -14.78 22.99 16.01
C LEU A 672 -14.23 24.41 15.99
N LEU A 673 -13.17 24.63 15.20
CA LEU A 673 -12.42 25.90 15.11
C LEU A 673 -12.61 26.62 13.77
N HIS A 674 -13.84 26.66 13.27
CA HIS A 674 -14.19 27.56 12.17
C HIS A 674 -15.57 28.17 12.41
N ILE A 675 -15.61 29.10 13.35
CA ILE A 675 -16.81 29.88 13.67
C ILE A 675 -16.39 31.33 13.56
N ASP A 676 -17.04 32.08 12.69
CA ASP A 676 -16.79 33.51 12.59
C ASP A 676 -17.56 34.24 13.71
N LYS A 677 -16.89 35.19 14.38
CA LYS A 677 -17.35 36.10 15.45
C LYS A 677 -18.75 35.81 16.04
N SER A 678 -18.86 34.72 16.79
CA SER A 678 -20.07 34.34 17.54
C SER A 678 -19.72 34.16 19.02
N TRP A 679 -20.67 34.44 19.92
CA TRP A 679 -20.54 34.09 21.35
C TRP A 679 -20.31 32.58 21.56
N ILE A 680 -20.70 31.75 20.59
CA ILE A 680 -20.41 30.31 20.59
C ILE A 680 -18.91 30.06 20.39
N LEU A 681 -18.23 30.82 19.52
CA LEU A 681 -16.78 30.72 19.35
C LEU A 681 -16.07 31.04 20.66
N GLU A 682 -16.48 32.10 21.35
CA GLU A 682 -15.92 32.47 22.65
C GLU A 682 -16.06 31.31 23.65
N LYS A 683 -17.25 30.71 23.78
CA LYS A 683 -17.45 29.52 24.61
C LYS A 683 -16.58 28.33 24.20
N GLN A 684 -16.41 28.08 22.90
CA GLN A 684 -15.53 27.01 22.41
C GLN A 684 -14.06 27.27 22.76
N LEU A 685 -13.60 28.52 22.63
CA LEU A 685 -12.25 28.93 23.00
C LEU A 685 -12.03 28.87 24.53
N ASP A 686 -13.04 29.20 25.33
CA ASP A 686 -13.02 29.02 26.78
C ASP A 686 -12.84 27.55 27.14
N ILE A 687 -13.57 26.65 26.47
CA ILE A 687 -13.44 25.20 26.67
C ILE A 687 -12.04 24.70 26.27
N ILE A 688 -11.50 25.17 25.13
CA ILE A 688 -10.16 24.82 24.64
C ILE A 688 -9.08 25.28 25.62
N SER A 689 -9.18 26.52 26.09
CA SER A 689 -8.19 27.14 26.98
C SER A 689 -8.30 26.66 28.44
N ASN A 690 -9.40 25.99 28.79
CA ASN A 690 -9.63 25.48 30.14
C ASN A 690 -8.70 24.29 30.47
N THR A 691 -7.87 24.47 31.49
CA THR A 691 -6.87 23.49 31.95
C THR A 691 -7.46 22.23 32.59
N SER A 692 -8.71 22.31 33.03
CA SER A 692 -9.46 21.18 33.59
C SER A 692 -10.15 20.35 32.51
N ILE A 693 -10.30 20.88 31.28
CA ILE A 693 -11.11 20.26 30.22
C ILE A 693 -10.25 19.83 29.02
N LEU A 694 -9.55 20.74 28.32
CA LEU A 694 -8.78 20.39 27.12
C LEU A 694 -7.32 20.86 27.19
N TRP A 695 -7.02 22.01 27.79
CA TRP A 695 -5.65 22.51 27.84
C TRP A 695 -4.80 21.75 28.87
N THR A 696 -3.62 21.29 28.48
CA THR A 696 -2.67 20.66 29.41
C THR A 696 -1.31 21.35 29.32
N ASN A 697 -0.42 21.02 30.27
CA ASN A 697 0.98 21.45 30.19
C ASN A 697 1.66 20.94 28.91
N TYR A 698 1.17 19.85 28.31
CA TYR A 698 1.76 19.17 27.17
C TYR A 698 1.00 19.36 25.86
N GLY A 699 -0.09 20.14 25.82
CA GLY A 699 -0.91 20.36 24.61
C GLY A 699 -2.40 20.26 24.88
N LEU A 700 -3.20 20.28 23.81
CA LEU A 700 -4.61 19.94 23.93
C LEU A 700 -4.69 18.44 24.25
N ARG A 701 -5.67 18.01 25.07
CA ARG A 701 -5.98 16.58 25.17
C ARG A 701 -6.24 16.08 23.74
N SER A 702 -5.51 15.04 23.31
CA SER A 702 -5.38 14.52 21.92
C SER A 702 -4.38 15.20 20.96
N LEU A 703 -3.78 16.35 21.28
CA LEU A 703 -2.75 17.00 20.46
C LEU A 703 -1.60 17.58 21.31
N SER A 704 -0.38 17.05 21.11
CA SER A 704 0.81 17.45 21.89
C SER A 704 1.43 18.77 21.40
N LYS A 705 1.99 19.56 22.34
CA LYS A 705 2.84 20.72 22.08
C LYS A 705 4.13 20.27 21.41
N THR A 706 4.58 21.07 20.47
CA THR A 706 5.86 20.93 19.76
C THR A 706 7.05 20.65 20.69
N ARG A 707 7.19 21.43 21.78
CA ARG A 707 8.28 21.23 22.76
C ARG A 707 8.24 19.86 23.44
N ASN A 708 7.05 19.31 23.69
CA ASN A 708 6.91 17.99 24.29
C ASN A 708 7.26 16.88 23.29
N VAL A 709 6.87 17.04 22.01
CA VAL A 709 7.27 16.12 20.94
C VAL A 709 8.79 16.06 20.82
N MET A 710 9.46 17.21 20.77
CA MET A 710 10.93 17.27 20.72
C MET A 710 11.60 16.64 21.93
N LYS A 711 11.08 16.92 23.14
CA LYS A 711 11.61 16.33 24.36
C LYS A 711 11.58 14.80 24.27
N ASN A 712 10.46 14.23 23.83
CA ASN A 712 10.35 12.77 23.65
C ASN A 712 11.31 12.27 22.57
N HIS A 713 11.38 12.92 21.41
CA HIS A 713 12.33 12.54 20.36
C HIS A 713 13.78 12.57 20.86
N LYS A 714 14.17 13.58 21.63
CA LYS A 714 15.52 13.68 22.22
C LYS A 714 15.79 12.58 23.26
N GLN A 715 14.76 12.17 24.01
CA GLN A 715 14.87 11.17 25.06
C GLN A 715 14.82 9.73 24.54
N THR A 716 14.01 9.48 23.51
CA THR A 716 13.71 8.12 23.03
C THR A 716 14.15 7.86 21.60
N GLY A 717 14.62 8.87 20.87
CA GLY A 717 14.94 8.75 19.44
C GLY A 717 13.73 8.66 18.50
N TYR A 718 12.50 8.78 19.01
CA TYR A 718 11.28 8.50 18.23
C TYR A 718 10.23 9.61 18.31
N LEU A 719 9.46 9.71 17.23
CA LEU A 719 8.13 10.31 17.23
C LEU A 719 7.10 9.24 17.60
N TRP A 720 6.12 9.61 18.42
CA TRP A 720 5.11 8.71 18.96
C TRP A 720 3.72 9.03 18.42
N GLU A 721 2.85 8.03 18.36
CA GLU A 721 1.46 8.15 17.92
C GLU A 721 0.67 9.14 18.78
N GLN A 722 0.85 9.08 20.10
CA GLN A 722 0.18 9.93 21.07
C GLN A 722 1.06 10.22 22.30
N TYR A 723 0.65 11.18 23.13
CA TYR A 723 1.43 11.66 24.27
C TYR A 723 0.57 11.73 25.55
N ASP A 724 1.12 11.28 26.67
CA ASP A 724 0.42 11.22 27.95
C ASP A 724 0.06 12.64 28.45
N GLN A 725 -1.23 12.87 28.69
CA GLN A 725 -1.75 14.16 29.13
C GLN A 725 -1.25 14.65 30.51
N LYS A 726 -0.73 13.76 31.37
CA LYS A 726 -0.26 14.08 32.74
C LYS A 726 1.26 14.13 32.85
N LYS A 727 1.98 13.26 32.13
CA LYS A 727 3.44 13.09 32.22
C LYS A 727 4.16 13.63 30.98
N GLY A 728 3.47 13.74 29.84
CA GLY A 728 4.03 14.15 28.55
C GLY A 728 4.77 13.05 27.79
N ASN A 729 4.97 11.87 28.37
CA ASN A 729 5.69 10.76 27.73
C ASN A 729 4.94 10.24 26.50
N GLY A 730 5.67 9.88 25.45
CA GLY A 730 5.15 9.20 24.26
C GLY A 730 4.48 7.87 24.60
N LYS A 731 3.44 7.52 23.85
CA LYS A 731 2.61 6.32 23.99
C LYS A 731 2.14 5.84 22.62
N GLY A 732 1.76 4.56 22.56
CA GLY A 732 1.27 3.92 21.34
C GLY A 732 2.42 3.50 20.42
N ALA A 733 2.13 3.41 19.13
CA ALA A 733 3.10 3.00 18.13
C ALA A 733 4.29 3.98 18.03
N HIS A 734 5.48 3.46 17.78
CA HIS A 734 6.68 4.21 17.45
C HIS A 734 7.62 3.38 16.54
N PRO A 735 8.47 3.99 15.71
CA PRO A 735 8.36 5.35 15.21
C PRO A 735 7.00 5.56 14.53
N PHE A 736 6.33 6.65 14.87
CA PHE A 736 5.07 7.05 14.26
C PHE A 736 5.30 8.37 13.53
N THR A 737 5.54 8.25 12.23
CA THR A 737 5.80 9.38 11.35
C THR A 737 4.64 9.62 10.38
N GLY A 738 3.44 9.21 10.79
CA GLY A 738 2.18 9.61 10.18
C GLY A 738 1.79 11.04 10.57
N TRP A 739 0.62 11.25 11.18
CA TRP A 739 0.17 12.59 11.56
C TRP A 739 1.11 13.32 12.53
N THR A 740 1.91 12.61 13.34
CA THR A 740 2.86 13.25 14.27
C THR A 740 3.93 14.05 13.53
N SER A 741 4.25 13.68 12.28
CA SER A 741 5.18 14.43 11.43
C SER A 741 4.68 15.86 11.15
N LEU A 742 3.37 16.12 11.24
CA LEU A 742 2.79 17.47 11.07
C LEU A 742 3.31 18.49 12.07
N VAL A 743 3.99 18.04 13.14
CA VAL A 743 4.76 18.91 14.02
C VAL A 743 5.73 19.81 13.24
N LEU A 744 6.26 19.33 12.10
CA LEU A 744 7.09 20.12 11.20
C LEU A 744 6.33 21.31 10.59
N LEU A 745 5.06 21.12 10.18
CA LEU A 745 4.24 22.22 9.68
C LEU A 745 3.90 23.23 10.77
N ILE A 746 3.64 22.74 11.99
CA ILE A 746 3.40 23.60 13.17
C ILE A 746 4.65 24.43 13.47
N MET A 747 5.83 23.80 13.48
CA MET A 747 7.11 24.47 13.70
C MET A 747 7.42 25.52 12.62
N ALA A 748 7.07 25.22 11.36
CA ALA A 748 7.26 26.13 10.23
C ALA A 748 6.14 27.19 10.09
N GLU A 749 5.12 27.17 10.96
CA GLU A 749 3.91 28.00 10.87
C GLU A 749 3.23 27.91 9.49
N SER A 750 3.29 26.74 8.85
CA SER A 750 2.84 26.50 7.48
C SER A 750 1.44 25.87 7.46
N TYR A 751 0.42 26.70 7.66
CA TYR A 751 -0.98 26.27 7.64
C TYR A 751 -1.60 26.45 6.26
N SER A 752 -2.58 25.61 5.94
CA SER A 752 -3.44 25.79 4.77
C SER A 752 -4.30 27.03 5.00
N GLU A 753 -4.17 28.00 4.12
CA GLU A 753 -5.03 29.17 4.09
C GLU A 753 -5.67 29.21 2.69
N CYS A 754 -6.93 28.82 2.62
CA CYS A 754 -7.93 29.42 1.76
C CYS A 754 -8.87 30.17 2.72
#